data_AF-A0A444V232-F1
#
_entry.id   AF-A0A444V232-F1
#
_cell.length_a   1.000
_cell.length_b   1.000
_cell.length_c   1.000
_cell.angle_alpha   90.00
_cell.angle_beta   90.00
_cell.angle_gamma   90.00
#
_symmetry.space_group_name_H-M   'P 1'
#
loop_
_entity.id
_entity.type
_entity.pdbx_description
1 polymer ?
#
loop_
_entity_poly.entity_id
_entity_poly.type
_entity_poly.pdbx_seq_one_letter_code
_entity_poly.pdbx_strand_id
1 'polypeptide(L)'
;MLLCSVTHQNTLKISGFKTRVQDLWSALLAENFVFSFKNTLEIAAYRKLEEMYADWTWRLRSRMLDIENKLKIKIENDRKENVKKEDLEAEMQKEYKDITKDMECYFSEDKDQVILIQWKRNIEQKVADVKEQIIGETKRKFEKLIRMKKSCWDLEKKKSKYEDQLLRRSKELALKLKAKDLDGDKLEREFEKLWTAWVCEVSSDMPLLKKMDVEIDTEQILIDRLVGEPLFPRRQSGSYRNLQSAWDFSDYISIKKKYFFKTTITTEEANQLARRLTQDIIRCVTKSIKEKERANVDYSPTFMHEIVNKILKDIQDFESQEKRFVFNNNYKTDLCLMLCYQAALRFQEMHNAFQLANDPLTYLKNKKVDYFGIFTTSCKGATSTTGLADFVSSKLKEAIHQQVYNKTNKDLAGEIRSNTPAFRSNRFTLESHILKTLAEDENFDKFMRYIHFPKQYFEEFISQSIDNYCWDGKNPRILKVFRKSLEHFKTRVTFATSKSTEVVQDKNGNVPVWLDEFCDELKEDLEFTRGDLKSVEYQEIKDIKFLKEAMMTVLEHVVEDLEREFTMKSSTNTKSSRTEIQDKLFEHLCGCWEQCPFCNAICTNTISDHDGDHSVGFHRPQGICAGAWYKTDNLVTDICSSLVASNCNLVLSDDKHIPFRNYREAGPRHAKWSITPDSSLQPYWKWFVCKFQSDLGKKIFKKISWKG
;
A
#
# COMPACT_ATOMS: atom_id res chain seq x y z
N MET A 1 -28.53 -27.11 59.87
CA MET A 1 -28.68 -26.67 61.26
C MET A 1 -27.68 -25.53 61.47
N LEU A 2 -28.19 -24.32 61.68
CA LEU A 2 -27.40 -23.11 61.94
C LEU A 2 -26.62 -23.26 63.25
N LEU A 3 -25.42 -22.65 63.33
CA LEU A 3 -25.07 -21.69 64.40
C LEU A 3 -23.73 -21.00 64.06
N CYS A 4 -23.82 -19.68 63.88
CA CYS A 4 -22.70 -18.74 63.88
C CYS A 4 -22.05 -18.66 65.26
N SER A 5 -20.74 -18.40 65.32
CA SER A 5 -20.19 -17.48 66.32
C SER A 5 -18.91 -16.77 65.85
N VAL A 6 -19.06 -15.45 65.72
CA VAL A 6 -18.13 -14.37 66.08
C VAL A 6 -16.74 -14.35 65.41
N THR A 7 -16.62 -13.40 64.49
CA THR A 7 -15.39 -12.77 64.00
C THR A 7 -14.50 -12.25 65.13
N HIS A 8 -13.34 -12.88 65.33
CA HIS A 8 -12.16 -12.16 65.82
C HIS A 8 -11.41 -11.61 64.61
N GLN A 9 -11.49 -10.29 64.39
CA GLN A 9 -10.52 -9.60 63.56
C GLN A 9 -9.15 -9.75 64.22
N ASN A 10 -8.39 -10.76 63.78
CA ASN A 10 -6.96 -10.85 64.07
C ASN A 10 -6.27 -9.67 63.37
N THR A 11 -6.15 -8.56 64.08
CA THR A 11 -5.24 -7.47 63.72
C THR A 11 -3.84 -8.08 63.71
N LEU A 12 -3.32 -8.30 62.50
CA LEU A 12 -1.95 -8.77 62.30
C LEU A 12 -1.02 -7.76 62.97
N LYS A 13 -0.35 -8.19 64.06
CA LYS A 13 0.76 -7.43 64.63
C LYS A 13 1.79 -7.22 63.52
N ILE A 14 2.42 -6.05 63.47
CA ILE A 14 3.44 -5.70 62.46
C ILE A 14 4.52 -6.79 62.35
N SER A 15 4.88 -7.42 63.46
CA SER A 15 5.78 -8.58 63.49
C SER A 15 5.25 -9.77 62.69
N GLY A 16 3.96 -10.12 62.84
CA GLY A 16 3.32 -11.20 62.06
C GLY A 16 3.14 -10.86 60.58
N PHE A 17 2.93 -9.59 60.24
CA PHE A 17 2.93 -9.16 58.83
C PHE A 17 4.33 -9.27 58.22
N LYS A 18 5.36 -8.82 58.93
CA LYS A 18 6.77 -8.94 58.51
C LYS A 18 7.15 -10.40 58.27
N THR A 19 6.79 -11.30 59.19
CA THR A 19 7.05 -12.74 59.04
C THR A 19 6.31 -13.30 57.82
N ARG A 20 5.03 -12.97 57.61
CA ARG A 20 4.30 -13.42 56.42
C ARG A 20 4.86 -12.88 55.12
N VAL A 21 5.33 -11.63 55.08
CA VAL A 21 6.01 -11.07 53.90
C VAL A 21 7.36 -11.78 53.67
N GLN A 22 8.10 -12.12 54.72
CA GLN A 22 9.35 -12.88 54.62
C GLN A 22 9.12 -14.34 54.19
N ASP A 23 8.05 -14.97 54.68
CA ASP A 23 7.66 -16.33 54.29
C ASP A 23 7.19 -16.36 52.83
N LEU A 24 6.37 -15.37 52.42
CA LEU A 24 5.96 -15.19 51.03
C LEU A 24 7.18 -14.92 50.13
N TRP A 25 8.11 -14.07 50.56
CA TRP A 25 9.35 -13.77 49.84
C TRP A 25 10.25 -15.00 49.69
N SER A 26 10.35 -15.83 50.74
CA SER A 26 11.13 -17.06 50.72
C SER A 26 10.48 -18.14 49.84
N ALA A 27 9.15 -18.24 49.86
CA ALA A 27 8.39 -19.11 48.96
C ALA A 27 8.52 -18.66 47.49
N LEU A 28 8.49 -17.36 47.23
CA LEU A 28 8.68 -16.77 45.89
C LEU A 28 10.10 -16.98 45.34
N LEU A 29 11.12 -16.96 46.21
CA LEU A 29 12.51 -17.28 45.85
C LEU A 29 12.69 -18.76 45.51
N ALA A 30 11.93 -19.66 46.14
CA ALA A 30 12.03 -21.11 45.93
C ALA A 30 11.42 -21.59 44.60
N GLU A 31 10.43 -20.87 44.05
CA GLU A 31 9.71 -21.30 42.82
C GLU A 31 10.24 -20.70 41.50
N ASN A 32 11.46 -20.15 41.44
CA ASN A 32 11.93 -19.33 40.31
C ASN A 32 10.99 -18.13 39.98
N PHE A 33 10.07 -17.80 40.91
CA PHE A 33 9.02 -16.81 40.67
C PHE A 33 9.58 -15.38 40.59
N VAL A 34 10.71 -15.12 41.23
CA VAL A 34 11.41 -13.82 41.09
C VAL A 34 11.86 -13.60 39.64
N PHE A 35 12.27 -14.66 38.93
CA PHE A 35 12.58 -14.59 37.50
C PHE A 35 11.30 -14.46 36.67
N SER A 36 10.22 -15.18 36.99
CA SER A 36 8.94 -15.02 36.28
C SER A 36 8.32 -13.64 36.49
N PHE A 37 8.48 -13.02 37.67
CA PHE A 37 7.98 -11.70 38.01
C PHE A 37 8.84 -10.57 37.43
N LYS A 38 10.17 -10.71 37.49
CA LYS A 38 11.10 -9.84 36.74
C LYS A 38 10.78 -9.89 35.25
N ASN A 39 10.58 -11.10 34.70
CA ASN A 39 10.14 -11.28 33.33
C ASN A 39 8.75 -10.65 33.09
N THR A 40 7.81 -10.70 34.04
CA THR A 40 6.48 -10.10 33.88
C THR A 40 6.53 -8.57 33.85
N LEU A 41 7.30 -7.93 34.75
CA LEU A 41 7.48 -6.48 34.75
C LEU A 41 8.28 -6.02 33.51
N GLU A 42 9.33 -6.74 33.13
CA GLU A 42 10.10 -6.48 31.92
C GLU A 42 9.24 -6.63 30.66
N ILE A 43 8.39 -7.67 30.57
CA ILE A 43 7.44 -7.84 29.48
C ILE A 43 6.42 -6.70 29.45
N ALA A 44 5.91 -6.27 30.61
CA ALA A 44 4.96 -5.16 30.68
C ALA A 44 5.58 -3.83 30.24
N ALA A 45 6.81 -3.53 30.69
CA ALA A 45 7.56 -2.35 30.27
C ALA A 45 7.90 -2.42 28.77
N TYR A 46 8.36 -3.57 28.28
CA TYR A 46 8.69 -3.78 26.88
C TYR A 46 7.45 -3.65 25.97
N ARG A 47 6.28 -4.16 26.37
CA ARG A 47 5.03 -3.99 25.60
C ARG A 47 4.65 -2.51 25.42
N LYS A 48 4.81 -1.69 26.46
CA LYS A 48 4.60 -0.24 26.33
C LYS A 48 5.64 0.41 25.42
N LEU A 49 6.91 0.00 25.53
CA LEU A 49 7.96 0.46 24.63
C LEU A 49 7.65 0.11 23.18
N GLU A 50 7.08 -1.07 22.91
CA GLU A 50 6.63 -1.45 21.56
C GLU A 50 5.47 -0.59 21.05
N GLU A 51 4.55 -0.15 21.90
CA GLU A 51 3.51 0.83 21.57
C GLU A 51 4.13 2.19 21.19
N MET A 52 5.06 2.70 22.01
CA MET A 52 5.78 3.95 21.71
C MET A 52 6.58 3.85 20.40
N TYR A 53 7.25 2.72 20.17
CA TYR A 53 7.96 2.47 18.91
C TYR A 53 7.01 2.44 17.69
N ALA A 54 5.83 1.85 17.84
CA ALA A 54 4.80 1.89 16.79
C ALA A 54 4.36 3.34 16.51
N ASP A 55 4.22 4.18 17.55
CA ASP A 55 3.89 5.60 17.42
C ASP A 55 4.98 6.39 16.70
N TRP A 56 6.24 6.23 17.08
CA TRP A 56 7.37 6.91 16.44
C TRP A 56 7.50 6.53 14.96
N THR A 57 7.43 5.23 14.65
CA THR A 57 7.55 4.78 13.26
C THR A 57 6.31 5.12 12.42
N TRP A 58 5.13 5.26 13.02
CA TRP A 58 3.94 5.80 12.35
C TRP A 58 4.13 7.28 11.99
N ARG A 59 4.64 8.10 12.92
CA ARG A 59 4.90 9.53 12.67
C ARG A 59 5.85 9.73 11.49
N LEU A 60 6.92 8.93 11.39
CA LEU A 60 7.82 8.94 10.23
C LEU A 60 7.11 8.60 8.92
N ARG A 61 6.34 7.50 8.88
CA ARG A 61 5.60 7.08 7.68
C ARG A 61 4.53 8.11 7.29
N SER A 62 3.80 8.65 8.26
CA SER A 62 2.77 9.66 8.06
C SER A 62 3.36 10.96 7.50
N ARG A 63 4.52 11.39 8.02
CA ARG A 63 5.27 12.53 7.48
C ARG A 63 5.75 12.25 6.06
N MET A 64 6.25 11.06 5.77
CA MET A 64 6.66 10.71 4.42
C MET A 64 5.47 10.75 3.45
N LEU A 65 4.30 10.26 3.83
CA LEU A 65 3.09 10.35 2.98
C LEU A 65 2.75 11.79 2.58
N ASP A 66 2.99 12.78 3.45
CA ASP A 66 2.84 14.21 3.09
C ASP A 66 3.88 14.64 2.05
N ILE A 67 5.13 14.23 2.24
CA ILE A 67 6.23 14.52 1.31
C ILE A 67 5.94 13.88 -0.04
N GLU A 68 5.45 12.63 -0.07
CA GLU A 68 5.07 11.95 -1.31
C GLU A 68 3.94 12.69 -2.04
N ASN A 69 2.91 13.17 -1.34
CA ASN A 69 1.84 13.93 -1.96
C ASN A 69 2.37 15.24 -2.57
N LYS A 70 3.21 15.97 -1.84
CA LYS A 70 3.88 17.19 -2.34
C LYS A 70 4.79 16.92 -3.53
N LEU A 71 5.55 15.83 -3.51
CA LEU A 71 6.42 15.45 -4.63
C LEU A 71 5.61 15.09 -5.87
N LYS A 72 4.48 14.37 -5.71
CA LYS A 72 3.58 14.08 -6.82
C LYS A 72 3.08 15.38 -7.44
N ILE A 73 2.62 16.33 -6.63
CA ILE A 73 2.17 17.64 -7.11
C ILE A 73 3.30 18.38 -7.84
N LYS A 74 4.52 18.44 -7.26
CA LYS A 74 5.69 19.08 -7.90
C LYS A 74 6.12 18.42 -9.21
N ILE A 75 5.94 17.10 -9.34
CA ILE A 75 6.26 16.38 -10.58
C ILE A 75 5.28 16.72 -11.69
N GLU A 76 3.99 16.88 -11.37
CA GLU A 76 2.97 17.26 -12.37
C GLU A 76 3.06 18.76 -12.69
N ASN A 77 3.21 19.62 -11.66
CA ASN A 77 3.24 21.08 -11.82
C ASN A 77 4.56 21.60 -12.42
N ASP A 78 5.70 21.23 -11.84
CA ASP A 78 7.01 21.80 -12.17
C ASP A 78 7.84 20.90 -13.11
N ARG A 79 7.29 19.73 -13.49
CA ARG A 79 8.02 18.70 -14.25
C ARG A 79 9.33 18.31 -13.58
N LYS A 80 9.32 18.21 -12.24
CA LYS A 80 10.52 17.89 -11.45
C LYS A 80 11.18 16.60 -11.95
N GLU A 81 12.32 16.72 -12.62
CA GLU A 81 12.98 15.61 -13.32
C GLU A 81 13.87 14.73 -12.43
N ASN A 82 14.06 15.11 -11.15
CA ASN A 82 14.91 14.38 -10.23
C ASN A 82 14.47 14.54 -8.77
N VAL A 83 14.60 13.47 -7.99
CA VAL A 83 14.41 13.46 -6.53
C VAL A 83 15.74 13.12 -5.86
N LYS A 84 16.32 14.11 -5.17
CA LYS A 84 17.55 13.95 -4.41
C LYS A 84 17.26 13.35 -3.04
N LYS A 85 18.18 12.53 -2.51
CA LYS A 85 18.02 11.91 -1.19
C LYS A 85 18.08 12.99 -0.10
N GLU A 86 18.95 13.98 -0.31
CA GLU A 86 19.23 15.09 0.60
C GLU A 86 17.98 15.97 0.79
N ASP A 87 17.17 16.16 -0.25
CA ASP A 87 15.90 16.90 -0.18
C ASP A 87 14.91 16.18 0.75
N LEU A 88 14.78 14.86 0.59
CA LEU A 88 13.90 14.02 1.42
C LEU A 88 14.37 14.01 2.88
N GLU A 89 15.68 13.90 3.11
CA GLU A 89 16.29 13.97 4.44
C GLU A 89 16.00 15.31 5.11
N ALA A 90 16.14 16.43 4.38
CA ALA A 90 15.84 17.77 4.89
C ALA A 90 14.36 17.92 5.29
N GLU A 91 13.42 17.42 4.48
CA GLU A 91 11.99 17.50 4.76
C GLU A 91 11.54 16.61 5.94
N MET A 92 12.27 15.51 6.20
CA MET A 92 12.06 14.60 7.33
C MET A 92 12.74 15.07 8.62
N GLN A 93 13.74 15.96 8.52
CA GLN A 93 14.63 16.29 9.63
C GLN A 93 13.91 16.86 10.85
N LYS A 94 12.88 17.68 10.63
CA LYS A 94 12.08 18.24 11.74
C LYS A 94 11.38 17.12 12.53
N GLU A 95 10.63 16.27 11.85
CA GLU A 95 9.87 15.19 12.48
C GLU A 95 10.80 14.19 13.18
N TYR A 96 11.93 13.84 12.54
CA TYR A 96 12.91 12.92 13.13
C TYR A 96 13.54 13.48 14.41
N LYS A 97 13.85 14.79 14.44
CA LYS A 97 14.33 15.45 15.67
C LYS A 97 13.28 15.45 16.77
N ASP A 98 12.02 15.72 16.44
CA ASP A 98 10.93 15.74 17.42
C ASP A 98 10.68 14.34 17.99
N ILE A 99 10.76 13.29 17.17
CA ILE A 99 10.72 11.89 17.61
C ILE A 99 11.91 11.55 18.51
N THR A 100 13.12 11.98 18.14
CA THR A 100 14.33 11.70 18.93
C THR A 100 14.25 12.32 20.33
N LYS A 101 13.70 13.54 20.44
CA LYS A 101 13.43 14.18 21.73
C LYS A 101 12.39 13.43 22.55
N ASP A 102 11.31 12.99 21.91
CA ASP A 102 10.24 12.22 22.54
C ASP A 102 10.75 10.86 23.06
N MET A 103 11.62 10.18 22.29
CA MET A 103 12.34 8.98 22.74
C MET A 103 13.20 9.26 23.97
N GLU A 104 14.00 10.33 23.96
CA GLU A 104 14.88 10.68 25.08
C GLU A 104 14.08 10.96 26.36
N CYS A 105 12.96 11.68 26.23
CA CYS A 105 12.01 11.93 27.31
C CYS A 105 11.45 10.62 27.87
N TYR A 106 10.94 9.73 27.01
CA TYR A 106 10.37 8.45 27.42
C TYR A 106 11.37 7.58 28.20
N PHE A 107 12.61 7.45 27.71
CA PHE A 107 13.62 6.64 28.39
C PHE A 107 14.15 7.26 29.71
N SER A 108 14.01 8.58 29.89
CA SER A 108 14.54 9.29 31.06
C SER A 108 13.49 9.54 32.15
N GLU A 109 12.22 9.71 31.77
CA GLU A 109 11.15 10.15 32.68
C GLU A 109 10.14 9.03 33.01
N ASP A 110 10.09 7.92 32.25
CA ASP A 110 9.17 6.83 32.55
C ASP A 110 9.53 6.13 33.88
N LYS A 111 8.49 5.73 34.63
CA LYS A 111 8.63 5.01 35.90
C LYS A 111 9.44 3.72 35.79
N ASP A 112 9.45 3.10 34.61
CA ASP A 112 10.13 1.85 34.30
C ASP A 112 11.53 2.10 33.69
N GLN A 113 12.10 3.33 33.77
CA GLN A 113 13.37 3.74 33.14
C GLN A 113 14.55 2.77 33.35
N VAL A 114 14.70 2.22 34.56
CA VAL A 114 15.79 1.29 34.91
C VAL A 114 15.70 -0.01 34.11
N ILE A 115 14.47 -0.44 33.80
CA ILE A 115 14.20 -1.61 32.98
C ILE A 115 14.35 -1.27 31.49
N LEU A 116 13.87 -0.10 31.07
CA LEU A 116 13.83 0.32 29.68
C LEU A 116 15.20 0.60 29.07
N ILE A 117 16.16 1.11 29.87
CA ILE A 117 17.46 1.58 29.39
C ILE A 117 18.25 0.53 28.59
N GLN A 118 18.04 -0.76 28.87
CA GLN A 118 18.70 -1.85 28.16
C GLN A 118 18.29 -1.96 26.67
N TRP A 119 17.11 -1.45 26.30
CA TRP A 119 16.61 -1.48 24.93
C TRP A 119 16.80 -0.16 24.17
N LYS A 120 17.19 0.92 24.86
CA LYS A 120 17.29 2.29 24.29
C LYS A 120 18.05 2.33 22.97
N ARG A 121 19.32 1.91 22.97
CA ARG A 121 20.20 1.94 21.79
C ARG A 121 19.63 1.13 20.61
N ASN A 122 19.03 -0.02 20.88
CA ASN A 122 18.45 -0.88 19.85
C ASN A 122 17.22 -0.22 19.22
N ILE A 123 16.37 0.42 20.02
CA ILE A 123 15.18 1.11 19.53
C ILE A 123 15.56 2.36 18.73
N GLU A 124 16.52 3.16 19.21
CA GLU A 124 17.05 4.31 18.47
C GLU A 124 17.57 3.91 17.08
N GLN A 125 18.35 2.82 17.03
CA GLN A 125 18.86 2.28 15.76
C GLN A 125 17.72 1.83 14.84
N LYS A 126 16.74 1.08 15.36
CA LYS A 126 15.59 0.63 14.55
C LYS A 126 14.78 1.79 13.97
N VAL A 127 14.56 2.86 14.75
CA VAL A 127 13.87 4.06 14.25
C VAL A 127 14.69 4.76 13.16
N ALA A 128 16.03 4.81 13.31
CA ALA A 128 16.93 5.33 12.28
C ALA A 128 16.88 4.48 10.99
N ASP A 129 16.90 3.15 11.11
CA ASP A 129 16.83 2.22 9.98
C ASP A 129 15.50 2.37 9.23
N VAL A 130 14.39 2.50 9.94
CA VAL A 130 13.06 2.77 9.35
C VAL A 130 13.07 4.09 8.58
N LYS A 131 13.69 5.15 9.11
CA LYS A 131 13.82 6.44 8.41
C LYS A 131 14.60 6.28 7.10
N GLU A 132 15.76 5.63 7.12
CA GLU A 132 16.59 5.42 5.93
C GLU A 132 15.90 4.55 4.87
N GLN A 133 15.20 3.50 5.32
CA GLN A 133 14.41 2.64 4.45
C GLN A 133 13.32 3.42 3.72
N ILE A 134 12.48 4.17 4.46
CA ILE A 134 11.38 4.95 3.91
C ILE A 134 11.90 5.97 2.88
N ILE A 135 13.00 6.67 3.18
CA ILE A 135 13.63 7.62 2.25
C ILE A 135 14.11 6.91 0.98
N GLY A 136 14.79 5.77 1.12
CA GLY A 136 15.30 5.01 0.00
C GLY A 136 14.20 4.44 -0.91
N GLU A 137 13.11 3.95 -0.31
CA GLU A 137 11.94 3.45 -1.04
C GLU A 137 11.21 4.55 -1.79
N THR A 138 10.93 5.68 -1.13
CA THR A 138 10.28 6.85 -1.75
C THR A 138 11.13 7.39 -2.92
N LYS A 139 12.46 7.51 -2.75
CA LYS A 139 13.34 7.92 -3.86
C LYS A 139 13.20 6.99 -5.07
N ARG A 140 13.34 5.67 -4.87
CA ARG A 140 13.22 4.68 -5.96
C ARG A 140 11.85 4.74 -6.65
N LYS A 141 10.78 4.89 -5.86
CA LYS A 141 9.40 5.03 -6.34
C LYS A 141 9.24 6.24 -7.25
N PHE A 142 9.71 7.42 -6.82
CA PHE A 142 9.59 8.63 -7.62
C PHE A 142 10.53 8.68 -8.82
N GLU A 143 11.73 8.12 -8.74
CA GLU A 143 12.58 7.96 -9.91
C GLU A 143 11.92 7.08 -10.99
N LYS A 144 11.24 6.01 -10.57
CA LYS A 144 10.45 5.16 -11.48
C LYS A 144 9.29 5.94 -12.10
N LEU A 145 8.55 6.70 -11.29
CA LEU A 145 7.43 7.53 -11.77
C LEU A 145 7.90 8.59 -12.78
N ILE A 146 8.98 9.31 -12.48
CA ILE A 146 9.57 10.32 -13.37
C ILE A 146 9.98 9.69 -14.70
N ARG A 147 10.66 8.54 -14.68
CA ARG A 147 11.03 7.83 -15.92
C ARG A 147 9.80 7.51 -16.79
N MET A 148 8.69 7.13 -16.17
CA MET A 148 7.45 6.84 -16.87
C MET A 148 6.78 8.11 -17.42
N LYS A 149 6.88 9.24 -16.72
CA LYS A 149 6.25 10.52 -17.11
C LYS A 149 6.95 11.30 -18.21
N LYS A 150 8.24 11.03 -18.47
CA LYS A 150 9.03 11.78 -19.46
C LYS A 150 8.36 11.88 -20.85
N SER A 151 7.86 10.77 -21.39
CA SER A 151 7.18 10.78 -22.69
C SER A 151 5.87 11.57 -22.66
N CYS A 152 5.16 11.59 -21.52
CA CYS A 152 3.96 12.40 -21.35
C CYS A 152 4.29 13.91 -21.38
N TRP A 153 5.42 14.33 -20.79
CA TRP A 153 5.82 15.74 -20.80
C TRP A 153 6.15 16.26 -22.21
N ASP A 154 6.75 15.43 -23.06
CA ASP A 154 7.01 15.77 -24.46
C ASP A 154 5.69 15.96 -25.23
N LEU A 155 4.73 15.07 -25.01
CA LEU A 155 3.41 15.15 -25.61
C LEU A 155 2.63 16.38 -25.13
N GLU A 156 2.68 16.67 -23.83
CA GLU A 156 2.02 17.84 -23.24
C GLU A 156 2.64 19.15 -23.74
N LYS A 157 3.97 19.18 -23.93
CA LYS A 157 4.65 20.31 -24.58
C LYS A 157 4.15 20.53 -26.01
N LYS A 158 3.90 19.44 -26.76
CA LYS A 158 3.35 19.51 -28.13
C LYS A 158 1.91 20.01 -28.14
N LYS A 159 1.05 19.52 -27.22
CA LYS A 159 -0.32 20.03 -27.04
C LYS A 159 -0.35 21.51 -26.67
N SER A 160 0.48 21.93 -25.72
CA SER A 160 0.57 23.33 -25.30
C SER A 160 0.99 24.23 -26.47
N LYS A 161 1.91 23.78 -27.33
CA LYS A 161 2.26 24.50 -28.56
C LYS A 161 1.07 24.64 -29.51
N TYR A 162 0.24 23.61 -29.65
CA TYR A 162 -0.96 23.67 -30.48
C TYR A 162 -2.00 24.66 -29.93
N GLU A 163 -2.22 24.63 -28.62
CA GLU A 163 -3.09 25.58 -27.93
C GLU A 163 -2.58 27.03 -28.07
N ASP A 164 -1.27 27.27 -27.87
CA ASP A 164 -0.66 28.60 -28.00
C ASP A 164 -0.84 29.16 -29.43
N GLN A 165 -0.71 28.31 -30.45
CA GLN A 165 -0.88 28.70 -31.84
C GLN A 165 -2.34 28.97 -32.20
N LEU A 166 -3.27 28.13 -31.74
CA LEU A 166 -4.71 28.36 -31.90
C LEU A 166 -5.11 29.68 -31.23
N LEU A 167 -4.70 29.90 -29.98
CA LEU A 167 -4.98 31.10 -29.22
C LEU A 167 -4.47 32.36 -29.95
N ARG A 168 -3.22 32.32 -30.45
CA ARG A 168 -2.64 33.41 -31.21
C ARG A 168 -3.44 33.73 -32.47
N ARG A 169 -3.81 32.72 -33.27
CA ARG A 169 -4.59 32.91 -34.49
C ARG A 169 -5.98 33.45 -34.20
N SER A 170 -6.65 32.93 -33.18
CA SER A 170 -7.97 33.43 -32.74
C SER A 170 -7.91 34.89 -32.34
N LYS A 171 -6.84 35.34 -31.67
CA LYS A 171 -6.63 36.77 -31.36
C LYS A 171 -6.41 37.64 -32.58
N GLU A 172 -5.52 37.22 -33.48
CA GLU A 172 -5.25 37.97 -34.72
C GLU A 172 -6.52 38.13 -35.56
N LEU A 173 -7.38 37.10 -35.57
CA LEU A 173 -8.70 37.17 -36.20
C LEU A 173 -9.65 38.11 -35.42
N ALA A 174 -9.73 37.98 -34.09
CA ALA A 174 -10.61 38.81 -33.27
C ALA A 174 -10.28 40.30 -33.41
N LEU A 175 -9.00 40.68 -33.39
CA LEU A 175 -8.55 42.07 -33.61
C LEU A 175 -8.99 42.62 -34.98
N LYS A 176 -8.92 41.80 -36.04
CA LYS A 176 -9.37 42.18 -37.39
C LYS A 176 -10.88 42.36 -37.48
N LEU A 177 -11.65 41.64 -36.66
CA LEU A 177 -13.11 41.63 -36.69
C LEU A 177 -13.75 42.60 -35.69
N LYS A 178 -13.03 42.98 -34.62
CA LYS A 178 -13.47 43.95 -33.59
C LYS A 178 -13.88 45.30 -34.19
N ALA A 179 -13.27 45.72 -35.30
CA ALA A 179 -13.62 46.95 -36.00
C ALA A 179 -14.86 46.85 -36.93
N LYS A 180 -15.41 45.64 -37.13
CA LYS A 180 -16.43 45.36 -38.16
C LYS A 180 -17.83 45.07 -37.60
N ASP A 181 -17.99 45.05 -36.27
CA ASP A 181 -19.25 44.87 -35.54
C ASP A 181 -20.18 43.78 -36.13
N LEU A 182 -19.64 42.55 -36.24
CA LEU A 182 -20.31 41.42 -36.89
C LEU A 182 -21.32 40.72 -35.95
N ASP A 183 -22.40 40.19 -36.54
CA ASP A 183 -23.37 39.36 -35.81
C ASP A 183 -22.79 37.98 -35.42
N GLY A 184 -23.45 37.29 -34.47
CA GLY A 184 -23.01 36.01 -33.91
C GLY A 184 -22.79 34.88 -34.94
N ASP A 185 -23.68 34.73 -35.92
CA ASP A 185 -23.60 33.69 -36.95
C ASP A 185 -22.42 33.95 -37.90
N LYS A 186 -22.09 35.22 -38.13
CA LYS A 186 -20.90 35.61 -38.93
C LYS A 186 -19.61 35.33 -38.18
N LEU A 187 -19.57 35.57 -36.87
CA LEU A 187 -18.40 35.25 -36.04
C LEU A 187 -18.16 33.74 -35.98
N GLU A 188 -19.20 32.94 -35.83
CA GLU A 188 -19.10 31.48 -35.84
C GLU A 188 -18.53 30.96 -37.16
N ARG A 189 -19.00 31.45 -38.31
CA ARG A 189 -18.47 31.06 -39.63
C ARG A 189 -16.99 31.41 -39.80
N GLU A 190 -16.55 32.57 -39.33
CA GLU A 190 -15.14 32.96 -39.43
C GLU A 190 -14.25 32.13 -38.49
N PHE A 191 -14.72 31.82 -37.29
CA PHE A 191 -14.04 30.90 -36.39
C PHE A 191 -13.96 29.49 -36.98
N GLU A 192 -15.03 28.98 -37.60
CA GLU A 192 -15.06 27.64 -38.19
C GLU A 192 -14.05 27.48 -39.33
N LYS A 193 -13.85 28.52 -40.14
CA LYS A 193 -12.80 28.54 -41.17
C LYS A 193 -11.40 28.41 -40.56
N LEU A 194 -11.12 29.22 -39.53
CA LEU A 194 -9.85 29.18 -38.80
C LEU A 194 -9.64 27.81 -38.14
N TRP A 195 -10.68 27.28 -37.51
CA TRP A 195 -10.70 25.98 -36.86
C TRP A 195 -10.37 24.86 -37.86
N THR A 196 -11.08 24.82 -38.98
CA THR A 196 -10.91 23.78 -40.01
C THR A 196 -9.50 23.80 -40.59
N ALA A 197 -9.00 24.99 -40.94
CA ALA A 197 -7.63 25.14 -41.44
C ALA A 197 -6.59 24.66 -40.41
N TRP A 198 -6.79 25.02 -39.14
CA TRP A 198 -5.91 24.61 -38.06
C TRP A 198 -5.90 23.10 -37.81
N VAL A 199 -7.07 22.47 -37.78
CA VAL A 199 -7.21 21.02 -37.62
C VAL A 199 -6.53 20.27 -38.78
N CYS A 200 -6.60 20.76 -40.02
CA CYS A 200 -5.89 20.18 -41.16
C CYS A 200 -4.36 20.27 -41.00
N GLU A 201 -3.84 21.40 -40.52
CA GLU A 201 -2.40 21.57 -40.25
C GLU A 201 -1.92 20.62 -39.16
N VAL A 202 -2.65 20.53 -38.04
CA VAL A 202 -2.31 19.61 -36.94
C VAL A 202 -2.37 18.16 -37.41
N SER A 203 -3.38 17.79 -38.20
CA SER A 203 -3.51 16.44 -38.77
C SER A 203 -2.31 16.06 -39.66
N SER A 204 -1.73 17.04 -40.36
CA SER A 204 -0.59 16.83 -41.27
C SER A 204 0.74 16.69 -40.53
N ASP A 205 0.86 17.24 -39.32
CA ASP A 205 2.03 17.14 -38.43
C ASP A 205 2.01 15.86 -37.56
N MET A 206 0.99 15.01 -37.74
CA MET A 206 0.81 13.78 -36.96
C MET A 206 1.44 12.56 -37.65
N PRO A 207 2.31 11.81 -36.96
CA PRO A 207 2.71 10.50 -37.46
C PRO A 207 1.49 9.56 -37.51
N LEU A 208 1.43 8.71 -38.53
CA LEU A 208 0.40 7.66 -38.64
C LEU A 208 0.40 6.81 -37.36
N LEU A 209 -0.70 6.86 -36.61
CA LEU A 209 -0.91 6.03 -35.43
C LEU A 209 -0.92 4.55 -35.86
N LYS A 210 0.20 3.87 -35.63
CA LYS A 210 0.25 2.41 -35.74
C LYS A 210 -0.55 1.87 -34.56
N LYS A 211 -1.72 1.28 -34.84
CA LYS A 211 -2.56 0.66 -33.81
C LYS A 211 -1.71 -0.39 -33.08
N MET A 212 -1.32 -0.11 -31.85
CA MET A 212 -0.52 -1.02 -31.04
C MET A 212 -1.44 -2.08 -30.45
N ASP A 213 -1.13 -3.33 -30.75
CA ASP A 213 -1.80 -4.48 -30.16
C ASP A 213 -0.90 -5.03 -29.06
N VAL A 214 -1.29 -4.75 -27.81
CA VAL A 214 -0.54 -5.17 -26.62
C VAL A 214 -0.52 -6.69 -26.51
N GLU A 215 -1.51 -7.40 -27.04
CA GLU A 215 -1.54 -8.86 -27.03
C GLU A 215 -0.48 -9.44 -27.99
N ILE A 216 -0.31 -8.84 -29.18
CA ILE A 216 0.75 -9.22 -30.12
C ILE A 216 2.14 -8.95 -29.53
N ASP A 217 2.34 -7.78 -28.94
CA ASP A 217 3.62 -7.44 -28.28
C ASP A 217 3.91 -8.40 -27.11
N THR A 218 2.89 -8.72 -26.31
CA THR A 218 2.98 -9.73 -25.24
C THR A 218 3.37 -11.10 -25.79
N GLU A 219 2.77 -11.54 -26.90
CA GLU A 219 3.06 -12.82 -27.53
C GLU A 219 4.52 -12.88 -28.01
N GLN A 220 5.01 -11.81 -28.66
CA GLN A 220 6.41 -11.72 -29.07
C GLN A 220 7.38 -11.76 -27.88
N ILE A 221 7.09 -11.01 -26.82
CA ILE A 221 7.91 -11.00 -25.60
C ILE A 221 7.96 -12.38 -24.95
N LEU A 222 6.84 -13.09 -24.90
CA LEU A 222 6.79 -14.45 -24.34
C LEU A 222 7.58 -15.44 -25.21
N ILE A 223 7.49 -15.35 -26.54
CA ILE A 223 8.30 -16.16 -27.48
C ILE A 223 9.79 -15.93 -27.24
N ASP A 224 10.20 -14.66 -27.14
CA ASP A 224 11.61 -14.28 -26.97
C ASP A 224 12.17 -14.68 -25.59
N ARG A 225 11.33 -14.70 -24.55
CA ARG A 225 11.75 -15.01 -23.17
C ARG A 225 11.63 -16.49 -22.81
N LEU A 226 10.72 -17.22 -23.44
CA LEU A 226 10.45 -18.64 -23.22
C LEU A 226 10.82 -19.47 -24.45
N VAL A 227 12.02 -19.19 -25.01
CA VAL A 227 12.50 -19.81 -26.24
C VAL A 227 12.45 -21.35 -26.13
N GLY A 228 11.75 -21.98 -27.07
CA GLY A 228 11.63 -23.44 -27.15
C GLY A 228 10.42 -24.04 -26.41
N GLU A 229 9.61 -23.23 -25.72
CA GLU A 229 8.39 -23.70 -25.04
C GLU A 229 7.18 -23.76 -26.00
N PRO A 230 6.29 -24.77 -25.89
CA PRO A 230 5.13 -24.92 -26.77
C PRO A 230 3.98 -23.97 -26.37
N LEU A 231 4.17 -22.67 -26.56
CA LEU A 231 3.23 -21.62 -26.16
C LEU A 231 1.86 -21.76 -26.84
N PHE A 232 1.84 -22.00 -28.15
CA PHE A 232 0.61 -22.03 -28.95
C PHE A 232 -0.33 -23.21 -28.58
N PRO A 233 0.12 -24.47 -28.49
CA PRO A 233 -0.72 -25.57 -28.02
C PRO A 233 -1.24 -25.36 -26.59
N ARG A 234 -0.40 -24.80 -25.70
CA ARG A 234 -0.78 -24.53 -24.31
C ARG A 234 -1.86 -23.46 -24.22
N ARG A 235 -1.74 -22.38 -25.00
CA ARG A 235 -2.77 -21.34 -25.11
C ARG A 235 -4.12 -21.93 -25.55
N GLN A 236 -4.13 -22.77 -26.59
CA GLN A 236 -5.35 -23.43 -27.06
C GLN A 236 -5.99 -24.34 -26.01
N SER A 237 -5.17 -25.04 -25.22
CA SER A 237 -5.67 -25.93 -24.16
C SER A 237 -6.36 -25.19 -23.00
N GLY A 238 -6.01 -23.91 -22.78
CA GLY A 238 -6.52 -23.12 -21.66
C GLY A 238 -6.05 -23.58 -20.27
N SER A 239 -5.12 -24.54 -20.18
CA SER A 239 -4.65 -25.15 -18.91
C SER A 239 -4.17 -24.11 -17.90
N TYR A 240 -3.51 -23.07 -18.39
CA TYR A 240 -2.92 -21.98 -17.60
C TYR A 240 -3.94 -21.21 -16.76
N ARG A 241 -5.22 -21.17 -17.17
CA ARG A 241 -6.28 -20.41 -16.47
C ARG A 241 -6.60 -20.97 -15.08
N ASN A 242 -6.26 -22.24 -14.83
CA ASN A 242 -6.58 -22.92 -13.58
C ASN A 242 -5.52 -22.68 -12.48
N LEU A 243 -4.35 -22.09 -12.80
CA LEU A 243 -3.28 -21.86 -11.82
C LEU A 243 -3.67 -20.90 -10.69
N GLN A 244 -4.56 -19.94 -10.95
CA GLN A 244 -5.02 -18.97 -9.96
C GLN A 244 -5.77 -19.62 -8.79
N SER A 245 -6.50 -20.70 -9.07
CA SER A 245 -7.31 -21.46 -8.10
C SER A 245 -6.79 -22.88 -7.87
N ALA A 246 -5.58 -23.20 -8.36
CA ALA A 246 -5.01 -24.54 -8.25
C ALA A 246 -4.75 -24.89 -6.78
N TRP A 247 -5.33 -26.01 -6.34
CA TRP A 247 -5.06 -26.63 -5.04
C TRP A 247 -4.03 -27.76 -5.14
N ASP A 248 -3.78 -28.25 -6.34
CA ASP A 248 -2.84 -29.32 -6.61
C ASP A 248 -1.84 -28.88 -7.67
N PHE A 249 -0.56 -28.98 -7.33
CA PHE A 249 0.59 -28.67 -8.20
C PHE A 249 1.38 -29.94 -8.52
N SER A 250 0.83 -31.13 -8.29
CA SER A 250 1.51 -32.40 -8.53
C SER A 250 1.98 -32.55 -9.99
N ASP A 251 1.21 -32.03 -10.96
CA ASP A 251 1.56 -32.03 -12.38
C ASP A 251 2.61 -30.96 -12.75
N TYR A 252 2.90 -30.03 -11.85
CA TYR A 252 3.84 -28.91 -12.03
C TYR A 252 5.16 -29.13 -11.29
N ILE A 253 5.20 -30.08 -10.35
CA ILE A 253 6.32 -30.30 -9.44
C ILE A 253 6.97 -31.65 -9.74
N SER A 254 8.30 -31.65 -9.82
CA SER A 254 9.10 -32.88 -9.81
C SER A 254 9.93 -32.95 -8.53
N ILE A 255 9.58 -33.90 -7.65
CA ILE A 255 10.35 -34.17 -6.43
C ILE A 255 11.66 -34.85 -6.84
N LYS A 256 12.78 -34.28 -6.42
CA LYS A 256 14.09 -34.85 -6.72
C LYS A 256 14.37 -36.03 -5.79
N LYS A 257 14.22 -37.24 -6.31
CA LYS A 257 14.60 -38.48 -5.61
C LYS A 257 16.13 -38.54 -5.55
N LYS A 258 16.70 -38.23 -4.38
CA LYS A 258 18.14 -38.24 -4.02
C LYS A 258 18.97 -37.09 -4.59
N TYR A 259 19.21 -36.07 -3.75
CA TYR A 259 20.49 -35.36 -3.77
C TYR A 259 21.43 -36.04 -2.79
N PHE A 260 22.70 -36.15 -3.17
CA PHE A 260 23.72 -36.97 -2.54
C PHE A 260 23.97 -36.71 -1.04
N PHE A 261 23.37 -35.71 -0.36
CA PHE A 261 23.55 -35.47 1.08
C PHE A 261 22.43 -34.69 1.82
N LYS A 262 21.17 -34.58 1.36
CA LYS A 262 20.08 -33.87 2.11
C LYS A 262 18.67 -34.27 1.64
N THR A 263 17.70 -34.44 2.57
CA THR A 263 16.41 -33.73 2.42
C THR A 263 15.22 -34.29 1.60
N THR A 264 14.63 -35.49 1.75
CA THR A 264 13.36 -35.82 1.03
C THR A 264 12.15 -34.97 1.49
N ILE A 265 11.49 -34.23 0.59
CA ILE A 265 10.23 -33.49 0.85
C ILE A 265 9.00 -34.35 0.55
N THR A 266 7.91 -34.21 1.31
CA THR A 266 6.63 -34.87 1.00
C THR A 266 5.88 -34.15 -0.14
N THR A 267 5.02 -34.87 -0.87
CA THR A 267 4.22 -34.27 -1.97
C THR A 267 3.30 -33.15 -1.47
N GLU A 268 2.69 -33.31 -0.29
CA GLU A 268 1.82 -32.27 0.27
C GLU A 268 2.61 -31.03 0.71
N GLU A 269 3.79 -31.19 1.33
CA GLU A 269 4.67 -30.06 1.64
C GLU A 269 5.11 -29.29 0.39
N ALA A 270 5.49 -30.02 -0.67
CA ALA A 270 5.88 -29.42 -1.94
C ALA A 270 4.72 -28.65 -2.57
N ASN A 271 3.52 -29.24 -2.59
CA ASN A 271 2.29 -28.59 -3.07
C ASN A 271 1.97 -27.32 -2.27
N GLN A 272 2.11 -27.34 -0.94
CA GLN A 272 1.89 -26.16 -0.11
C GLN A 272 2.89 -25.03 -0.38
N LEU A 273 4.16 -25.36 -0.63
CA LEU A 273 5.17 -24.37 -0.99
C LEU A 273 4.90 -23.76 -2.37
N ALA A 274 4.53 -24.59 -3.35
CA ALA A 274 4.15 -24.13 -4.68
C ALA A 274 2.90 -23.23 -4.67
N ARG A 275 1.87 -23.60 -3.91
CA ARG A 275 0.68 -22.76 -3.67
C ARG A 275 1.08 -21.37 -3.16
N ARG A 276 1.91 -21.32 -2.10
CA ARG A 276 2.36 -20.06 -1.49
C ARG A 276 3.13 -19.19 -2.49
N LEU A 277 4.14 -19.76 -3.15
CA LEU A 277 4.93 -19.05 -4.16
C LEU A 277 4.04 -18.48 -5.28
N THR A 278 3.14 -19.30 -5.83
CA THR A 278 2.25 -18.90 -6.91
C THR A 278 1.37 -17.72 -6.51
N GLN A 279 0.77 -17.78 -5.32
CA GLN A 279 -0.08 -16.71 -4.80
C GLN A 279 0.72 -15.42 -4.52
N ASP A 280 1.95 -15.53 -4.03
CA ASP A 280 2.82 -14.36 -3.83
C ASP A 280 3.21 -13.70 -5.16
N ILE A 281 3.56 -14.49 -6.18
CA ILE A 281 3.85 -13.98 -7.52
C ILE A 281 2.63 -13.29 -8.12
N ILE A 282 1.44 -13.91 -8.08
CA ILE A 282 0.18 -13.33 -8.58
C ILE A 282 -0.07 -11.98 -7.92
N ARG A 283 0.08 -11.90 -6.59
CA ARG A 283 -0.14 -10.68 -5.81
C ARG A 283 0.86 -9.59 -6.17
N CYS A 284 2.15 -9.93 -6.27
CA CYS A 284 3.20 -9.00 -6.67
C CYS A 284 2.98 -8.43 -8.08
N VAL A 285 2.64 -9.28 -9.05
CA VAL A 285 2.35 -8.84 -10.42
C VAL A 285 1.09 -7.99 -10.47
N THR A 286 0.02 -8.38 -9.77
CA THR A 286 -1.22 -7.59 -9.68
C THR A 286 -0.98 -6.20 -9.09
N LYS A 287 -0.14 -6.09 -8.05
CA LYS A 287 0.27 -4.79 -7.48
C LYS A 287 1.03 -3.95 -8.52
N SER A 288 1.98 -4.56 -9.23
CA SER A 288 2.74 -3.87 -10.28
C SER A 288 1.85 -3.37 -11.41
N ILE A 289 0.84 -4.13 -11.85
CA ILE A 289 -0.12 -3.68 -12.89
C ILE A 289 -0.87 -2.44 -12.41
N LYS A 290 -1.44 -2.48 -11.19
CA LYS A 290 -2.16 -1.34 -10.60
C LYS A 290 -1.29 -0.10 -10.45
N GLU A 291 -0.01 -0.26 -10.10
CA GLU A 291 0.95 0.85 -10.02
C GLU A 291 1.12 1.55 -11.37
N LYS A 292 1.20 0.79 -12.48
CA LYS A 292 1.35 1.34 -13.82
C LYS A 292 0.06 2.05 -14.28
N GLU A 293 -1.11 1.46 -14.02
CA GLU A 293 -2.41 2.08 -14.32
C GLU A 293 -2.58 3.43 -13.62
N ARG A 294 -2.16 3.53 -12.35
CA ARG A 294 -2.25 4.77 -11.55
C ARG A 294 -1.26 5.86 -11.99
N ALA A 295 -0.27 5.54 -12.81
CA ALA A 295 0.74 6.49 -13.24
C ALA A 295 0.26 7.42 -14.38
N ASN A 296 -0.90 7.15 -14.99
CA ASN A 296 -1.44 7.92 -16.12
C ASN A 296 -0.42 8.09 -17.27
N VAL A 297 0.19 6.98 -17.69
CA VAL A 297 1.16 6.93 -18.79
C VAL A 297 0.71 5.94 -19.86
N ASP A 298 1.27 6.06 -21.07
CA ASP A 298 1.02 5.11 -22.14
C ASP A 298 1.64 3.73 -21.83
N TYR A 299 1.16 2.70 -22.53
CA TYR A 299 1.79 1.39 -22.52
C TYR A 299 3.21 1.44 -23.08
N SER A 300 4.11 0.70 -22.44
CA SER A 300 5.45 0.43 -22.93
C SER A 300 5.74 -1.07 -22.85
N PRO A 301 6.37 -1.67 -23.88
CA PRO A 301 6.82 -3.07 -23.86
C PRO A 301 7.68 -3.43 -22.65
N THR A 302 8.35 -2.44 -22.05
CA THR A 302 9.14 -2.64 -20.83
C THR A 302 8.29 -3.11 -19.66
N PHE A 303 6.99 -2.79 -19.61
CA PHE A 303 6.09 -3.22 -18.55
C PHE A 303 5.87 -4.73 -18.58
N MET A 304 5.72 -5.31 -19.78
CA MET A 304 5.62 -6.75 -19.94
C MET A 304 6.95 -7.45 -19.63
N HIS A 305 8.08 -6.88 -20.05
CA HIS A 305 9.39 -7.38 -19.65
C HIS A 305 9.60 -7.36 -18.13
N GLU A 306 9.19 -6.29 -17.44
CA GLU A 306 9.24 -6.20 -15.96
C GLU A 306 8.46 -7.36 -15.31
N ILE A 307 7.26 -7.66 -15.81
CA ILE A 307 6.40 -8.75 -15.30
C ILE A 307 7.07 -10.11 -15.53
N VAL A 308 7.48 -10.41 -16.76
CA VAL A 308 8.11 -11.70 -17.09
C VAL A 308 9.39 -11.91 -16.26
N ASN A 309 10.24 -10.89 -16.18
CA ASN A 309 11.47 -10.96 -15.40
C ASN A 309 11.20 -11.16 -13.90
N LYS A 310 10.17 -10.52 -13.35
CA LYS A 310 9.78 -10.70 -11.94
C LYS A 310 9.33 -12.14 -11.68
N ILE A 311 8.46 -12.69 -12.52
CA ILE A 311 7.97 -14.07 -12.39
C ILE A 311 9.14 -15.06 -12.42
N LEU A 312 9.99 -14.97 -13.45
CA LEU A 312 11.12 -15.89 -13.61
C LEU A 312 12.14 -15.77 -12.48
N LYS A 313 12.43 -14.53 -12.03
CA LYS A 313 13.33 -14.29 -10.91
C LYS A 313 12.78 -14.86 -9.61
N ASP A 314 11.50 -14.66 -9.29
CA ASP A 314 10.91 -15.20 -8.05
C ASP A 314 10.94 -16.73 -8.02
N ILE A 315 10.69 -17.38 -9.16
CA ILE A 315 10.79 -18.83 -9.29
C ILE A 315 12.26 -19.26 -9.11
N GLN A 316 13.21 -18.57 -9.75
CA GLN A 316 14.63 -18.88 -9.63
C GLN A 316 15.15 -18.69 -8.21
N ASP A 317 14.78 -17.59 -7.54
CA ASP A 317 15.15 -17.29 -6.16
C ASP A 317 14.59 -18.37 -5.22
N PHE A 318 13.34 -18.79 -5.43
CA PHE A 318 12.75 -19.91 -4.69
C PHE A 318 13.52 -21.22 -4.94
N GLU A 319 13.77 -21.60 -6.20
CA GLU A 319 14.54 -22.81 -6.57
C GLU A 319 16.00 -22.73 -6.10
N SER A 320 16.53 -21.53 -5.81
CA SER A 320 17.86 -21.34 -5.23
C SER A 320 17.91 -21.74 -3.75
N GLN A 321 16.83 -21.50 -3.01
CA GLN A 321 16.72 -21.73 -1.59
C GLN A 321 16.13 -23.12 -1.27
N GLU A 322 15.19 -23.58 -2.08
CA GLU A 322 14.49 -24.85 -1.93
C GLU A 322 14.93 -25.82 -3.03
N LYS A 323 15.86 -26.72 -2.69
CA LYS A 323 16.45 -27.67 -3.64
C LYS A 323 15.72 -29.02 -3.70
N ARG A 324 14.75 -29.27 -2.81
CA ARG A 324 14.11 -30.59 -2.63
C ARG A 324 13.14 -30.95 -3.75
N PHE A 325 12.58 -29.95 -4.45
CA PHE A 325 11.80 -30.14 -5.66
C PHE A 325 12.14 -29.05 -6.69
N VAL A 326 11.72 -29.26 -7.92
CA VAL A 326 11.82 -28.25 -8.99
C VAL A 326 10.48 -28.11 -9.69
N PHE A 327 10.23 -26.92 -10.21
CA PHE A 327 9.11 -26.69 -11.10
C PHE A 327 9.49 -27.15 -12.50
N ASN A 328 8.59 -27.87 -13.15
CA ASN A 328 8.77 -28.16 -14.56
C ASN A 328 8.57 -26.90 -15.41
N ASN A 329 9.00 -26.93 -16.67
CA ASN A 329 8.85 -25.78 -17.55
C ASN A 329 7.37 -25.43 -17.78
N ASN A 330 6.47 -26.41 -17.72
CA ASN A 330 5.03 -26.18 -17.84
C ASN A 330 4.51 -25.18 -16.81
N TYR A 331 5.00 -25.25 -15.56
CA TYR A 331 4.64 -24.30 -14.51
C TYR A 331 5.08 -22.87 -14.87
N LYS A 332 6.33 -22.72 -15.29
CA LYS A 332 6.93 -21.43 -15.66
C LYS A 332 6.15 -20.82 -16.84
N THR A 333 5.90 -21.63 -17.86
CA THR A 333 5.16 -21.25 -19.06
C THR A 333 3.71 -20.88 -18.75
N ASP A 334 2.96 -21.73 -18.04
CA ASP A 334 1.55 -21.48 -17.75
C ASP A 334 1.37 -20.28 -16.80
N LEU A 335 2.26 -20.09 -15.81
CA LEU A 335 2.21 -18.92 -14.93
C LEU A 335 2.52 -17.62 -15.68
N CYS A 336 3.52 -17.62 -16.57
CA CYS A 336 3.82 -16.49 -17.44
C CYS A 336 2.63 -16.17 -18.36
N LEU A 337 2.04 -17.17 -19.03
CA LEU A 337 0.88 -16.99 -19.90
C LEU A 337 -0.28 -16.36 -19.13
N MET A 338 -0.66 -16.94 -18.00
CA MET A 338 -1.78 -16.46 -17.18
C MET A 338 -1.61 -14.99 -16.79
N LEU A 339 -0.47 -14.64 -16.20
CA LEU A 339 -0.24 -13.30 -15.68
C LEU A 339 0.02 -12.26 -16.77
N CYS A 340 0.69 -12.65 -17.86
CA CYS A 340 0.95 -11.76 -18.97
C CYS A 340 -0.32 -11.45 -19.77
N TYR A 341 -1.22 -12.41 -19.99
CA TYR A 341 -2.51 -12.11 -20.63
C TYR A 341 -3.40 -11.24 -19.75
N GLN A 342 -3.42 -11.47 -18.43
CA GLN A 342 -4.13 -10.59 -17.51
C GLN A 342 -3.55 -9.16 -17.56
N ALA A 343 -2.22 -9.03 -17.61
CA ALA A 343 -1.56 -7.74 -17.75
C ALA A 343 -1.85 -7.07 -19.10
N ALA A 344 -1.81 -7.82 -20.19
CA ALA A 344 -2.04 -7.32 -21.55
C ALA A 344 -3.44 -6.71 -21.70
N LEU A 345 -4.49 -7.37 -21.14
CA LEU A 345 -5.84 -6.83 -21.14
C LEU A 345 -5.89 -5.44 -20.48
N ARG A 346 -5.30 -5.33 -19.30
CA ARG A 346 -5.27 -4.11 -18.49
C ARG A 346 -4.43 -3.01 -19.13
N PHE A 347 -3.30 -3.37 -19.72
CA PHE A 347 -2.43 -2.45 -20.42
C PHE A 347 -3.02 -2.00 -21.77
N GLN A 348 -3.82 -2.83 -22.44
CA GLN A 348 -4.57 -2.40 -23.62
C GLN A 348 -5.66 -1.39 -23.25
N GLU A 349 -6.39 -1.60 -22.16
CA GLU A 349 -7.35 -0.62 -21.62
C GLU A 349 -6.64 0.71 -21.32
N MET A 350 -5.50 0.66 -20.64
CA MET A 350 -4.66 1.81 -20.33
C MET A 350 -4.15 2.52 -21.59
N HIS A 351 -3.62 1.79 -22.57
CA HIS A 351 -3.16 2.33 -23.86
C HIS A 351 -4.29 3.02 -24.60
N ASN A 352 -5.45 2.37 -24.73
CA ASN A 352 -6.60 2.93 -25.43
C ASN A 352 -7.09 4.21 -24.75
N ALA A 353 -7.17 4.22 -23.41
CA ALA A 353 -7.55 5.40 -22.65
C ALA A 353 -6.53 6.54 -22.82
N PHE A 354 -5.24 6.23 -22.80
CA PHE A 354 -4.17 7.20 -23.01
C PHE A 354 -4.23 7.79 -24.43
N GLN A 355 -4.37 6.95 -25.46
CA GLN A 355 -4.48 7.40 -26.85
C GLN A 355 -5.73 8.26 -27.06
N LEU A 356 -6.88 7.89 -26.48
CA LEU A 356 -8.10 8.70 -26.57
C LEU A 356 -7.95 10.07 -25.89
N ALA A 357 -7.33 10.12 -24.70
CA ALA A 357 -7.14 11.37 -23.96
C ALA A 357 -6.07 12.29 -24.58
N ASN A 358 -5.14 11.71 -25.36
CA ASN A 358 -3.99 12.42 -25.88
C ASN A 358 -3.97 12.56 -27.42
N ASP A 359 -4.92 11.98 -28.14
CA ASP A 359 -5.10 12.21 -29.56
C ASP A 359 -5.28 13.71 -29.83
N PRO A 360 -4.37 14.36 -30.58
CA PRO A 360 -4.38 15.81 -30.72
C PRO A 360 -5.66 16.35 -31.36
N LEU A 361 -6.30 15.60 -32.24
CA LEU A 361 -7.55 16.02 -32.88
C LEU A 361 -8.73 15.94 -31.92
N THR A 362 -8.85 14.84 -31.18
CA THR A 362 -9.86 14.66 -30.12
C THR A 362 -9.67 15.69 -29.01
N TYR A 363 -8.43 15.89 -28.57
CA TYR A 363 -8.06 16.91 -27.59
C TYR A 363 -8.47 18.31 -28.04
N LEU A 364 -8.07 18.73 -29.25
CA LEU A 364 -8.44 20.03 -29.78
C LEU A 364 -9.96 20.14 -29.93
N LYS A 365 -10.64 19.13 -30.48
CA LYS A 365 -12.11 19.13 -30.62
C LYS A 365 -12.83 19.42 -29.31
N ASN A 366 -12.36 18.83 -28.20
CA ASN A 366 -12.93 19.08 -26.87
C ASN A 366 -12.70 20.53 -26.40
N LYS A 367 -11.61 21.17 -26.83
CA LYS A 367 -11.28 22.56 -26.52
C LYS A 367 -11.97 23.59 -27.43
N LYS A 368 -12.56 23.15 -28.54
CA LYS A 368 -13.16 24.05 -29.55
C LYS A 368 -14.16 25.03 -28.95
N VAL A 369 -15.03 24.54 -28.07
CA VAL A 369 -16.08 25.36 -27.42
C VAL A 369 -15.46 26.47 -26.57
N ASP A 370 -14.44 26.14 -25.78
CA ASP A 370 -13.73 27.09 -24.94
C ASP A 370 -13.06 28.19 -25.79
N TYR A 371 -12.32 27.79 -26.83
CA TYR A 371 -11.64 28.73 -27.73
C TYR A 371 -12.60 29.58 -28.56
N PHE A 372 -13.76 29.04 -28.94
CA PHE A 372 -14.82 29.82 -29.59
C PHE A 372 -15.43 30.87 -28.65
N GLY A 373 -15.65 30.50 -27.38
CA GLY A 373 -16.09 31.42 -26.33
C GLY A 373 -15.10 32.57 -26.13
N ILE A 374 -13.80 32.28 -26.10
CA ILE A 374 -12.72 33.28 -25.96
C ILE A 374 -12.67 34.20 -27.17
N PHE A 375 -12.74 33.64 -28.38
CA PHE A 375 -12.77 34.41 -29.62
C PHE A 375 -13.96 35.38 -29.65
N THR A 376 -15.14 34.90 -29.29
CA THR A 376 -16.38 35.70 -29.28
C THR A 376 -16.31 36.84 -28.26
N THR A 377 -15.87 36.53 -27.04
CA THR A 377 -15.66 37.50 -25.95
C THR A 377 -14.66 38.58 -26.37
N SER A 378 -13.55 38.18 -27.00
CA SER A 378 -12.52 39.08 -27.51
C SER A 378 -13.03 40.01 -28.63
N CYS A 379 -13.90 39.49 -29.51
CA CYS A 379 -14.52 40.29 -30.59
C CYS A 379 -15.50 41.33 -30.05
N LYS A 380 -16.31 40.97 -29.04
CA LYS A 380 -17.35 41.84 -28.46
C LYS A 380 -16.80 42.83 -27.43
N GLY A 381 -15.55 42.68 -27.00
CA GLY A 381 -14.93 43.53 -25.97
C GLY A 381 -15.56 43.41 -24.57
N ALA A 382 -16.46 42.45 -24.37
CA ALA A 382 -17.14 42.22 -23.10
C ALA A 382 -16.26 41.35 -22.20
N THR A 383 -15.55 41.92 -21.25
CA THR A 383 -14.84 41.15 -20.22
C THR A 383 -15.82 40.77 -19.11
N SER A 384 -16.05 39.47 -18.92
CA SER A 384 -16.89 38.97 -17.83
C SER A 384 -16.02 38.38 -16.73
N THR A 385 -15.87 39.14 -15.64
CA THR A 385 -15.18 38.68 -14.43
C THR A 385 -15.78 37.38 -13.87
N THR A 386 -17.10 37.20 -13.98
CA THR A 386 -17.78 35.96 -13.59
C THR A 386 -17.41 34.79 -14.49
N GLY A 387 -17.29 35.01 -15.81
CA GLY A 387 -16.83 33.97 -16.75
C GLY A 387 -15.38 33.54 -16.54
N LEU A 388 -14.48 34.45 -16.14
CA LEU A 388 -13.14 34.08 -15.67
C LEU A 388 -13.22 33.19 -14.43
N ALA A 389 -14.03 33.61 -13.44
CA ALA A 389 -14.17 32.87 -12.19
C ALA A 389 -14.73 31.45 -12.42
N ASP A 390 -15.75 31.31 -13.26
CA ASP A 390 -16.34 30.01 -13.64
C ASP A 390 -15.31 29.10 -14.34
N PHE A 391 -14.47 29.66 -15.21
CA PHE A 391 -13.43 28.89 -15.87
C PHE A 391 -12.38 28.38 -14.87
N VAL A 392 -11.87 29.26 -14.01
CA VAL A 392 -10.88 28.90 -12.98
C VAL A 392 -11.48 27.86 -12.01
N SER A 393 -12.73 28.04 -11.59
CA SER A 393 -13.40 27.13 -10.65
C SER A 393 -13.61 25.72 -11.22
N SER A 394 -13.89 25.60 -12.52
CA SER A 394 -14.02 24.30 -13.19
C SER A 394 -12.72 23.49 -13.09
N LYS A 395 -11.57 24.15 -13.23
CA LYS A 395 -10.24 23.54 -13.10
C LYS A 395 -9.87 23.24 -11.65
N LEU A 396 -10.23 24.14 -10.74
CA LEU A 396 -10.04 23.93 -9.30
C LEU A 396 -10.86 22.74 -8.79
N LYS A 397 -12.08 22.51 -9.30
CA LYS A 397 -12.94 21.41 -8.87
C LYS A 397 -12.24 20.05 -8.98
N GLU A 398 -11.60 19.77 -10.11
CA GLU A 398 -10.86 18.52 -10.35
C GLU A 398 -9.66 18.38 -9.41
N ALA A 399 -8.86 19.45 -9.27
CA ALA A 399 -7.69 19.46 -8.40
C ALA A 399 -8.07 19.29 -6.91
N ILE A 400 -9.11 19.99 -6.46
CA ILE A 400 -9.64 19.88 -5.09
C ILE A 400 -10.18 18.47 -4.85
N HIS A 401 -10.96 17.90 -5.78
CA HIS A 401 -11.50 16.55 -5.65
C HIS A 401 -10.39 15.53 -5.37
N GLN A 402 -9.33 15.53 -6.18
CA GLN A 402 -8.21 14.59 -6.02
C GLN A 402 -7.47 14.78 -4.70
N GLN A 403 -7.22 16.01 -4.28
CA GLN A 403 -6.45 16.28 -3.06
C GLN A 403 -7.26 16.04 -1.79
N VAL A 404 -8.56 16.31 -1.82
CA VAL A 404 -9.50 15.92 -0.76
C VAL A 404 -9.52 14.40 -0.61
N TYR A 405 -9.55 13.66 -1.71
CA TYR A 405 -9.50 12.19 -1.70
C TYR A 405 -8.23 11.66 -1.04
N ASN A 406 -7.05 12.12 -1.47
CA ASN A 406 -5.75 11.71 -0.92
C ASN A 406 -5.66 12.02 0.58
N LYS A 407 -6.04 13.24 0.97
CA LYS A 407 -6.02 13.69 2.36
C LYS A 407 -6.98 12.87 3.23
N THR A 408 -8.19 12.61 2.74
CA THR A 408 -9.20 11.81 3.46
C THR A 408 -8.69 10.40 3.74
N ASN A 409 -8.11 9.73 2.75
CA ASN A 409 -7.59 8.37 2.92
C ASN A 409 -6.40 8.33 3.89
N LYS A 410 -5.50 9.32 3.85
CA LYS A 410 -4.41 9.45 4.82
C LYS A 410 -4.92 9.67 6.25
N ASP A 411 -5.80 10.66 6.41
CA ASP A 411 -6.34 11.02 7.73
C ASP A 411 -7.15 9.86 8.33
N LEU A 412 -7.93 9.13 7.52
CA LEU A 412 -8.64 7.92 7.94
C LEU A 412 -7.71 6.78 8.35
N ALA A 413 -6.61 6.54 7.62
CA ALA A 413 -5.63 5.55 8.03
C ALA A 413 -5.06 5.87 9.43
N GLY A 414 -4.79 7.15 9.71
CA GLY A 414 -4.36 7.61 11.04
C GLY A 414 -5.45 7.47 12.12
N GLU A 415 -6.70 7.79 11.81
CA GLU A 415 -7.82 7.61 12.74
C GLU A 415 -8.07 6.13 13.06
N ILE A 416 -8.07 5.25 12.05
CA ILE A 416 -8.25 3.80 12.22
C ILE A 416 -7.13 3.22 13.08
N ARG A 417 -5.87 3.55 12.76
CA ARG A 417 -4.71 3.10 13.54
C ARG A 417 -4.82 3.48 15.01
N SER A 418 -5.26 4.70 15.30
CA SER A 418 -5.34 5.22 16.66
C SER A 418 -6.56 4.69 17.43
N ASN A 419 -7.69 4.50 16.76
CA ASN A 419 -8.96 4.19 17.40
C ASN A 419 -9.29 2.70 17.44
N THR A 420 -8.66 1.87 16.60
CA THR A 420 -8.89 0.43 16.57
C THR A 420 -7.86 -0.31 17.43
N PRO A 421 -8.26 -1.01 18.51
CA PRO A 421 -7.32 -1.68 19.42
C PRO A 421 -6.34 -2.64 18.74
N ALA A 422 -6.79 -3.36 17.71
CA ALA A 422 -5.96 -4.28 16.93
C ALA A 422 -4.80 -3.60 16.18
N PHE A 423 -4.86 -2.28 15.97
CA PHE A 423 -3.93 -1.51 15.15
C PHE A 423 -3.09 -0.49 15.93
N ARG A 424 -3.31 -0.35 17.25
CA ARG A 424 -2.64 0.68 18.07
C ARG A 424 -1.14 0.48 18.25
N SER A 425 -0.69 -0.76 18.10
CA SER A 425 0.67 -1.18 18.47
C SER A 425 1.32 -1.88 17.27
N ASN A 426 2.13 -2.88 17.53
CA ASN A 426 2.86 -3.64 16.53
C ASN A 426 2.04 -4.79 15.93
N ARG A 427 2.69 -5.49 15.01
CA ARG A 427 2.22 -6.72 14.37
C ARG A 427 1.70 -7.78 15.35
N PHE A 428 2.35 -7.93 16.51
CA PHE A 428 1.96 -8.93 17.50
C PHE A 428 0.57 -8.62 18.09
N THR A 429 0.27 -7.35 18.36
CA THR A 429 -1.06 -6.91 18.80
C THR A 429 -2.14 -7.23 17.75
N LEU A 430 -1.85 -6.97 16.48
CA LEU A 430 -2.73 -7.37 15.38
C LEU A 430 -2.95 -8.88 15.32
N GLU A 431 -1.87 -9.67 15.38
CA GLU A 431 -1.94 -11.14 15.36
C GLU A 431 -2.75 -11.67 16.54
N SER A 432 -2.60 -11.09 17.73
CA SER A 432 -3.37 -11.50 18.92
C SER A 432 -4.88 -11.29 18.75
N HIS A 433 -5.30 -10.20 18.10
CA HIS A 433 -6.72 -9.95 17.80
C HIS A 433 -7.24 -10.91 16.72
N ILE A 434 -6.43 -11.18 15.69
CA ILE A 434 -6.76 -12.19 14.67
C ILE A 434 -6.97 -13.57 15.33
N LEU A 435 -6.04 -14.01 16.18
CA LEU A 435 -6.14 -15.29 16.89
C LEU A 435 -7.36 -15.31 17.82
N LYS A 436 -7.68 -14.21 18.49
CA LYS A 436 -8.89 -14.10 19.29
C LYS A 436 -10.15 -14.29 18.43
N THR A 437 -10.28 -13.56 17.33
CA THR A 437 -11.42 -13.68 16.41
C THR A 437 -11.53 -15.09 15.82
N LEU A 438 -10.41 -15.70 15.43
CA LEU A 438 -10.38 -17.08 14.95
C LEU A 438 -10.90 -18.07 16.00
N ALA A 439 -10.52 -17.88 17.27
CA ALA A 439 -10.99 -18.73 18.36
C ALA A 439 -12.49 -18.53 18.65
N GLU A 440 -12.99 -17.30 18.57
CA GLU A 440 -14.43 -16.99 18.72
C GLU A 440 -15.27 -17.56 17.56
N ASP A 441 -14.74 -17.52 16.33
CA ASP A 441 -15.40 -18.04 15.13
C ASP A 441 -15.43 -19.59 15.06
N GLU A 442 -14.49 -20.25 15.73
CA GLU A 442 -14.27 -21.71 15.70
C GLU A 442 -14.32 -22.34 14.29
N ASN A 443 -13.85 -21.62 13.26
CA ASN A 443 -13.89 -22.09 11.88
C ASN A 443 -12.54 -22.65 11.42
N PHE A 444 -12.45 -23.97 11.23
CA PHE A 444 -11.22 -24.65 10.84
C PHE A 444 -10.61 -24.11 9.54
N ASP A 445 -11.41 -23.84 8.51
CA ASP A 445 -10.89 -23.35 7.23
C ASP A 445 -10.28 -21.95 7.36
N LYS A 446 -10.88 -21.06 8.17
CA LYS A 446 -10.29 -19.75 8.48
C LYS A 446 -8.96 -19.90 9.20
N PHE A 447 -8.86 -20.80 10.18
CA PHE A 447 -7.59 -21.10 10.84
C PHE A 447 -6.53 -21.58 9.85
N MET A 448 -6.88 -22.51 8.98
CA MET A 448 -5.95 -23.06 8.00
C MET A 448 -5.53 -22.00 6.98
N ARG A 449 -6.43 -21.09 6.61
CA ARG A 449 -6.09 -19.95 5.75
C ARG A 449 -5.11 -19.01 6.43
N TYR A 450 -5.32 -18.68 7.71
CA TYR A 450 -4.37 -17.92 8.51
C TYR A 450 -2.99 -18.60 8.63
N ILE A 451 -2.96 -19.91 8.90
CA ILE A 451 -1.72 -20.68 9.09
C ILE A 451 -0.87 -20.75 7.81
N HIS A 452 -1.51 -21.01 6.66
CA HIS A 452 -0.82 -21.24 5.39
C HIS A 452 -0.69 -19.99 4.51
N PHE A 453 -1.62 -19.04 4.64
CA PHE A 453 -1.66 -17.80 3.87
C PHE A 453 -1.84 -16.58 4.80
N PRO A 454 -0.96 -16.42 5.81
CA PRO A 454 -1.15 -15.40 6.84
C PRO A 454 -1.23 -14.00 6.25
N LYS A 455 -0.43 -13.72 5.22
CA LYS A 455 -0.43 -12.41 4.57
C LYS A 455 -1.79 -11.99 4.03
N GLN A 456 -2.44 -12.89 3.29
CA GLN A 456 -3.77 -12.67 2.76
C GLN A 456 -4.80 -12.53 3.88
N TYR A 457 -4.69 -13.36 4.92
CA TYR A 457 -5.61 -13.30 6.05
C TYR A 457 -5.52 -11.97 6.81
N PHE A 458 -4.31 -11.44 7.01
CA PHE A 458 -4.11 -10.11 7.59
C PHE A 458 -4.68 -9.01 6.69
N GLU A 459 -4.45 -9.08 5.36
CA GLU A 459 -5.03 -8.14 4.39
C GLU A 459 -6.57 -8.11 4.50
N GLU A 460 -7.22 -9.28 4.59
CA GLU A 460 -8.67 -9.40 4.73
C GLU A 460 -9.18 -8.87 6.08
N PHE A 461 -8.51 -9.21 7.18
CA PHE A 461 -8.86 -8.74 8.50
C PHE A 461 -8.78 -7.20 8.59
N ILE A 462 -7.72 -6.61 8.02
CA ILE A 462 -7.56 -5.16 7.92
C ILE A 462 -8.68 -4.57 7.06
N SER A 463 -8.99 -5.16 5.90
CA SER A 463 -10.08 -4.70 5.02
C SER A 463 -11.42 -4.67 5.75
N GLN A 464 -11.76 -5.74 6.46
CA GLN A 464 -13.01 -5.83 7.20
C GLN A 464 -13.08 -4.79 8.34
N SER A 465 -11.96 -4.55 9.01
CA SER A 465 -11.87 -3.53 10.06
C SER A 465 -12.03 -2.11 9.51
N ILE A 466 -11.43 -1.82 8.34
CA ILE A 466 -11.63 -0.56 7.62
C ILE A 466 -13.12 -0.43 7.23
N ASP A 467 -13.72 -1.49 6.69
CA ASP A 467 -15.13 -1.50 6.29
C ASP A 467 -16.07 -1.12 7.44
N ASN A 468 -15.87 -1.76 8.59
CA ASN A 468 -16.66 -1.49 9.79
C ASN A 468 -16.42 -0.07 10.34
N TYR A 469 -15.21 0.45 10.27
CA TYR A 469 -14.90 1.79 10.81
C TYR A 469 -15.41 2.93 9.91
N CYS A 470 -15.23 2.80 8.60
CA CYS A 470 -15.42 3.90 7.67
C CYS A 470 -16.84 4.00 7.11
N TRP A 471 -17.51 2.86 6.87
CA TRP A 471 -18.78 2.83 6.12
C TRP A 471 -20.00 2.39 6.94
N ASP A 472 -19.83 2.00 8.20
CA ASP A 472 -20.96 1.57 9.03
C ASP A 472 -21.88 2.73 9.46
N GLY A 473 -23.16 2.43 9.64
CA GLY A 473 -24.18 3.37 10.11
C GLY A 473 -24.79 4.34 9.08
N LYS A 474 -25.71 5.19 9.55
CA LYS A 474 -26.45 6.17 8.72
C LYS A 474 -25.61 7.38 8.31
N ASN A 475 -24.56 7.72 9.07
CA ASN A 475 -23.63 8.81 8.77
C ASN A 475 -22.18 8.26 8.82
N PRO A 476 -21.71 7.66 7.71
CA PRO A 476 -20.39 7.04 7.63
C PRO A 476 -19.24 7.97 8.06
N ARG A 477 -18.25 7.42 8.77
CA ARG A 477 -17.09 8.20 9.25
C ARG A 477 -16.31 8.82 8.09
N ILE A 478 -16.24 8.15 6.94
CA ILE A 478 -15.58 8.66 5.73
C ILE A 478 -16.15 10.01 5.30
N LEU A 479 -17.47 10.22 5.38
CA LEU A 479 -18.10 11.49 5.00
C LEU A 479 -17.73 12.63 5.96
N LYS A 480 -17.48 12.33 7.23
CA LYS A 480 -17.04 13.34 8.21
C LYS A 480 -15.61 13.80 7.93
N VAL A 481 -14.70 12.86 7.67
CA VAL A 481 -13.29 13.17 7.36
C VAL A 481 -13.16 13.85 6.01
N PHE A 482 -13.98 13.44 5.04
CA PHE A 482 -14.14 14.11 3.76
C PHE A 482 -14.49 15.59 3.92
N ARG A 483 -15.56 15.93 4.67
CA ARG A 483 -15.96 17.34 4.87
C ARG A 483 -14.84 18.17 5.51
N LYS A 484 -14.13 17.60 6.50
CA LYS A 484 -12.97 18.26 7.13
C LYS A 484 -11.85 18.53 6.11
N SER A 485 -11.60 17.59 5.21
CA SER A 485 -10.60 17.73 4.16
C SER A 485 -11.01 18.75 3.10
N LEU A 486 -12.29 18.76 2.70
CA LEU A 486 -12.84 19.74 1.78
C LEU A 486 -12.74 21.17 2.34
N GLU A 487 -13.11 21.37 3.60
CA GLU A 487 -13.01 22.67 4.27
C GLU A 487 -11.55 23.18 4.35
N HIS A 488 -10.60 22.27 4.54
CA HIS A 488 -9.17 22.60 4.51
C HIS A 488 -8.76 23.18 3.15
N PHE A 489 -9.13 22.54 2.03
CA PHE A 489 -8.78 23.05 0.70
C PHE A 489 -9.59 24.29 0.32
N LYS A 490 -10.86 24.39 0.74
CA LYS A 490 -11.65 25.64 0.62
C LYS A 490 -10.92 26.81 1.28
N THR A 491 -10.40 26.62 2.49
CA THR A 491 -9.62 27.63 3.21
C THR A 491 -8.34 28.00 2.46
N ARG A 492 -7.60 27.01 1.92
CA ARG A 492 -6.38 27.26 1.13
C ARG A 492 -6.66 28.09 -0.13
N VAL A 493 -7.70 27.74 -0.90
CA VAL A 493 -8.07 28.49 -2.10
C VAL A 493 -8.57 29.89 -1.75
N THR A 494 -9.37 30.03 -0.69
CA THR A 494 -9.83 31.34 -0.19
C THR A 494 -8.66 32.26 0.19
N PHE A 495 -7.65 31.69 0.85
CA PHE A 495 -6.42 32.39 1.20
C PHE A 495 -5.65 32.82 -0.04
N ALA A 496 -5.40 31.91 -0.99
CA ALA A 496 -4.70 32.20 -2.24
C ALA A 496 -5.42 33.30 -3.04
N THR A 497 -6.75 33.23 -3.17
CA THR A 497 -7.57 34.26 -3.83
C THR A 497 -7.38 35.62 -3.16
N SER A 498 -7.44 35.67 -1.82
CA SER A 498 -7.28 36.92 -1.07
C SER A 498 -5.88 37.50 -1.20
N LYS A 499 -4.85 36.66 -1.02
CA LYS A 499 -3.44 37.05 -1.10
C LYS A 499 -3.07 37.58 -2.48
N SER A 500 -3.51 36.90 -3.53
CA SER A 500 -3.27 37.32 -4.92
C SER A 500 -3.92 38.65 -5.24
N THR A 501 -5.11 38.90 -4.69
CA THR A 501 -5.83 40.17 -4.84
C THR A 501 -5.06 41.31 -4.17
N GLU A 502 -4.56 41.10 -2.95
CA GLU A 502 -3.77 42.10 -2.20
C GLU A 502 -2.49 42.47 -2.96
N VAL A 503 -1.72 41.47 -3.42
CA VAL A 503 -0.45 41.67 -4.13
C VAL A 503 -0.63 42.48 -5.42
N VAL A 504 -1.73 42.24 -6.14
CA VAL A 504 -2.03 42.90 -7.41
C VAL A 504 -2.54 44.34 -7.19
N GLN A 505 -3.34 44.58 -6.14
CA GLN A 505 -3.79 45.91 -5.77
C GLN A 505 -2.62 46.82 -5.36
N ASP A 506 -1.64 46.29 -4.61
CA ASP A 506 -0.46 47.05 -4.18
C ASP A 506 0.48 47.42 -5.34
N LYS A 507 0.47 46.65 -6.42
CA LYS A 507 1.43 46.75 -7.54
C LYS A 507 0.84 47.35 -8.83
N ASN A 508 -0.42 47.81 -8.84
CA ASN A 508 -1.17 48.13 -10.07
C ASN A 508 -1.11 46.97 -11.11
N GLY A 509 -1.15 45.72 -10.63
CA GLY A 509 -1.08 44.54 -11.48
C GLY A 509 -2.36 44.29 -12.28
N ASN A 510 -2.29 43.35 -13.22
CA ASN A 510 -3.41 42.91 -14.04
C ASN A 510 -3.74 41.42 -13.77
N VAL A 511 -4.76 40.89 -14.44
CA VAL A 511 -5.18 39.47 -14.30
C VAL A 511 -4.04 38.47 -14.48
N PRO A 512 -3.14 38.57 -15.48
CA PRO A 512 -1.98 37.69 -15.58
C PRO A 512 -1.14 37.62 -14.30
N VAL A 513 -0.81 38.77 -13.68
CA VAL A 513 -0.05 38.83 -12.41
C VAL A 513 -0.86 38.19 -11.28
N TRP A 514 -2.18 38.38 -11.26
CA TRP A 514 -3.06 37.73 -10.29
C TRP A 514 -3.05 36.21 -10.43
N LEU A 515 -3.11 35.69 -11.67
CA LEU A 515 -3.10 34.26 -11.95
C LEU A 515 -1.75 33.61 -11.60
N ASP A 516 -0.64 34.33 -11.84
CA ASP A 516 0.71 33.86 -11.47
C ASP A 516 0.82 33.70 -9.95
N GLU A 517 0.47 34.75 -9.18
CA GLU A 517 0.49 34.72 -7.71
C GLU A 517 -0.47 33.64 -7.16
N PHE A 518 -1.66 33.52 -7.75
CA PHE A 518 -2.67 32.54 -7.34
C PHE A 518 -2.19 31.10 -7.53
N CYS A 519 -1.56 30.80 -8.67
CA CYS A 519 -0.97 29.49 -8.93
C CYS A 519 0.23 29.23 -8.00
N ASP A 520 1.07 30.24 -7.78
CA ASP A 520 2.24 30.13 -6.92
C ASP A 520 1.90 29.84 -5.46
N GLU A 521 0.81 30.41 -4.95
CA GLU A 521 0.30 30.15 -3.60
C GLU A 521 -0.28 28.73 -3.44
N LEU A 522 -0.76 28.11 -4.53
CA LEU A 522 -1.40 26.79 -4.52
C LEU A 522 -0.48 25.64 -4.98
N LYS A 523 0.70 25.94 -5.52
CA LYS A 523 1.56 24.97 -6.21
C LYS A 523 2.04 23.77 -5.38
N GLU A 524 2.04 23.86 -4.05
CA GLU A 524 2.38 22.74 -3.18
C GLU A 524 1.16 21.94 -2.68
N ASP A 525 -0.06 22.48 -2.86
CA ASP A 525 -1.29 21.91 -2.32
C ASP A 525 -2.16 21.26 -3.40
N LEU A 526 -2.15 21.80 -4.62
CA LEU A 526 -3.01 21.40 -5.72
C LEU A 526 -2.21 21.11 -6.99
N GLU A 527 -2.63 20.08 -7.72
CA GLU A 527 -2.19 19.82 -9.10
C GLU A 527 -2.93 20.80 -10.01
N PHE A 528 -2.41 22.02 -10.10
CA PHE A 528 -3.05 23.17 -10.72
C PHE A 528 -1.97 24.17 -11.14
N THR A 529 -1.87 24.45 -12.45
CA THR A 529 -0.77 25.25 -13.00
C THR A 529 -1.26 26.46 -13.77
N ARG A 530 -0.34 27.40 -13.97
CA ARG A 530 -0.56 28.55 -14.83
C ARG A 530 -0.90 28.17 -16.28
N GLY A 531 -0.41 27.01 -16.73
CA GLY A 531 -0.70 26.46 -18.06
C GLY A 531 -2.17 26.16 -18.27
N ASP A 532 -2.88 25.74 -17.22
CA ASP A 532 -4.31 25.42 -17.26
C ASP A 532 -5.20 26.67 -17.48
N LEU A 533 -4.62 27.86 -17.29
CA LEU A 533 -5.30 29.15 -17.30
C LEU A 533 -4.93 30.03 -18.51
N LYS A 534 -4.14 29.51 -19.45
CA LYS A 534 -3.68 30.26 -20.65
C LYS A 534 -4.82 30.85 -21.49
N SER A 535 -5.95 30.18 -21.48
CA SER A 535 -7.12 30.52 -22.28
C SER A 535 -7.79 31.83 -21.83
N VAL A 536 -7.57 32.26 -20.58
CA VAL A 536 -8.25 33.41 -19.97
C VAL A 536 -7.34 34.61 -19.65
N GLU A 537 -6.04 34.53 -19.91
CA GLU A 537 -5.04 35.57 -19.58
C GLU A 537 -5.30 36.94 -20.22
N TYR A 538 -6.05 36.96 -21.32
CA TYR A 538 -6.23 38.14 -22.17
C TYR A 538 -7.55 38.86 -21.93
N GLN A 539 -8.31 38.45 -20.91
CA GLN A 539 -9.46 39.23 -20.48
C GLN A 539 -8.96 40.53 -19.83
N GLU A 540 -9.32 41.68 -20.42
CA GLU A 540 -9.01 43.02 -19.91
C GLU A 540 -9.86 43.37 -18.66
N ILE A 541 -9.81 42.53 -17.62
CA ILE A 541 -10.53 42.80 -16.37
C ILE A 541 -9.74 43.83 -15.57
N LYS A 542 -10.39 44.96 -15.32
CA LYS A 542 -9.84 46.07 -14.52
C LYS A 542 -10.25 45.98 -13.04
N ASP A 543 -11.35 45.30 -12.75
CA ASP A 543 -11.88 45.18 -11.38
C ASP A 543 -11.44 43.86 -10.73
N ILE A 544 -10.24 43.89 -10.16
CA ILE A 544 -9.65 42.76 -9.41
C ILE A 544 -10.42 42.49 -8.11
N LYS A 545 -11.11 43.50 -7.54
CA LYS A 545 -11.92 43.32 -6.34
C LYS A 545 -13.17 42.51 -6.66
N PHE A 546 -13.84 42.82 -7.76
CA PHE A 546 -14.97 42.02 -8.24
C PHE A 546 -14.53 40.61 -8.63
N LEU A 547 -13.30 40.42 -9.14
CA LEU A 547 -12.75 39.09 -9.40
C LEU A 547 -12.64 38.25 -8.11
N LYS A 548 -12.16 38.84 -7.02
CA LYS A 548 -12.13 38.18 -5.72
C LYS A 548 -13.54 37.74 -5.29
N GLU A 549 -14.52 38.63 -5.37
CA GLU A 549 -15.90 38.32 -4.97
C GLU A 549 -16.50 37.20 -5.83
N ALA A 550 -16.33 37.27 -7.16
CA ALA A 550 -16.79 36.24 -8.08
C ALA A 550 -16.13 34.88 -7.79
N MET A 551 -14.80 34.87 -7.56
CA MET A 551 -14.05 33.66 -7.19
C MET A 551 -14.55 33.02 -5.90
N MET A 552 -14.91 33.82 -4.89
CA MET A 552 -15.48 33.32 -3.65
C MET A 552 -16.85 32.67 -3.87
N THR A 553 -17.71 33.28 -4.70
CA THR A 553 -19.03 32.72 -5.03
C THR A 553 -18.92 31.38 -5.76
N VAL A 554 -18.08 31.29 -6.81
CA VAL A 554 -17.92 30.03 -7.56
C VAL A 554 -17.26 28.94 -6.72
N LEU A 555 -16.38 29.29 -5.78
CA LEU A 555 -15.78 28.31 -4.87
C LEU A 555 -16.83 27.67 -3.95
N GLU A 556 -17.82 28.43 -3.47
CA GLU A 556 -18.93 27.86 -2.69
C GLU A 556 -19.70 26.82 -3.50
N HIS A 557 -20.01 27.11 -4.77
CA HIS A 557 -20.67 26.15 -5.65
C HIS A 557 -19.82 24.90 -5.91
N VAL A 558 -18.50 25.06 -6.10
CA VAL A 558 -17.58 23.92 -6.22
C VAL A 558 -17.60 23.04 -4.97
N VAL A 559 -17.63 23.65 -3.78
CA VAL A 559 -17.70 22.93 -2.51
C VAL A 559 -19.03 22.18 -2.40
N GLU A 560 -20.16 22.83 -2.66
CA GLU A 560 -21.50 22.20 -2.66
C GLU A 560 -21.58 21.03 -3.64
N ASP A 561 -21.02 21.18 -4.84
CA ASP A 561 -20.92 20.12 -5.84
C ASP A 561 -20.14 18.91 -5.34
N LEU A 562 -18.94 19.14 -4.81
CA LEU A 562 -18.10 18.07 -4.28
C LEU A 562 -18.77 17.40 -3.08
N GLU A 563 -19.42 18.15 -2.19
CA GLU A 563 -20.18 17.56 -1.09
C GLU A 563 -21.25 16.57 -1.57
N ARG A 564 -21.95 16.89 -2.67
CA ARG A 564 -22.92 15.99 -3.29
C ARG A 564 -22.25 14.76 -3.90
N GLU A 565 -21.18 14.95 -4.66
CA GLU A 565 -20.44 13.87 -5.35
C GLU A 565 -19.90 12.83 -4.37
N PHE A 566 -19.29 13.26 -3.26
CA PHE A 566 -18.74 12.34 -2.26
C PHE A 566 -19.82 11.71 -1.37
N THR A 567 -21.00 12.32 -1.24
CA THR A 567 -22.13 11.74 -0.51
C THR A 567 -22.83 10.65 -1.31
N MET A 568 -22.80 10.73 -2.65
CA MET A 568 -23.29 9.65 -3.51
C MET A 568 -22.43 8.39 -3.28
N LYS A 569 -23.04 7.31 -2.78
CA LYS A 569 -22.38 6.01 -2.55
C LYS A 569 -22.00 5.35 -3.89
N SER A 570 -21.01 5.87 -4.60
CA SER A 570 -20.46 5.18 -5.76
C SER A 570 -19.65 3.96 -5.26
N SER A 571 -19.95 2.78 -5.79
CA SER A 571 -19.25 1.54 -5.42
C SER A 571 -17.77 1.58 -5.80
N THR A 572 -17.40 2.43 -6.76
CA THR A 572 -16.04 2.69 -7.22
C THR A 572 -15.22 3.48 -6.19
N ASN A 573 -15.75 4.57 -5.62
CA ASN A 573 -15.04 5.37 -4.63
C ASN A 573 -14.76 4.57 -3.35
N THR A 574 -15.73 3.77 -2.90
CA THR A 574 -15.58 2.85 -1.75
C THR A 574 -14.42 1.87 -1.94
N LYS A 575 -14.35 1.18 -3.09
CA LYS A 575 -13.31 0.18 -3.36
C LYS A 575 -11.92 0.82 -3.45
N SER A 576 -11.81 1.95 -4.14
CA SER A 576 -10.54 2.67 -4.26
C SER A 576 -10.05 3.17 -2.90
N SER A 577 -10.93 3.80 -2.10
CA SER A 577 -10.56 4.33 -0.78
C SER A 577 -10.16 3.22 0.18
N ARG A 578 -10.91 2.10 0.20
CA ARG A 578 -10.55 0.93 0.99
C ARG A 578 -9.14 0.44 0.65
N THR A 579 -8.84 0.28 -0.63
CA THR A 579 -7.54 -0.23 -1.08
C THR A 579 -6.42 0.71 -0.64
N GLU A 580 -6.60 2.03 -0.80
CA GLU A 580 -5.56 2.99 -0.43
C GLU A 580 -5.34 3.06 1.09
N ILE A 581 -6.41 3.04 1.89
CA ILE A 581 -6.31 3.00 3.36
C ILE A 581 -5.65 1.69 3.81
N GLN A 582 -6.03 0.57 3.20
CA GLN A 582 -5.45 -0.74 3.47
C GLN A 582 -3.96 -0.76 3.16
N ASP A 583 -3.52 -0.27 2.00
CA ASP A 583 -2.11 -0.21 1.62
C ASP A 583 -1.29 0.56 2.69
N LYS A 584 -1.78 1.73 3.13
CA LYS A 584 -1.12 2.55 4.15
C LYS A 584 -1.05 1.86 5.52
N LEU A 585 -2.12 1.21 5.94
CA LEU A 585 -2.15 0.46 7.22
C LEU A 585 -1.28 -0.80 7.15
N PHE A 586 -1.28 -1.49 6.02
CA PHE A 586 -0.54 -2.73 5.84
C PHE A 586 0.97 -2.48 5.85
N GLU A 587 1.44 -1.43 5.17
CA GLU A 587 2.85 -1.00 5.21
C GLU A 587 3.33 -0.59 6.62
N HIS A 588 2.40 -0.20 7.50
CA HIS A 588 2.72 0.15 8.89
C HIS A 588 2.67 -1.03 9.85
N LEU A 589 1.59 -1.82 9.80
CA LEU A 589 1.30 -2.87 10.79
C LEU A 589 2.02 -4.19 10.50
N CYS A 590 2.46 -4.37 9.26
CA CYS A 590 3.06 -5.62 8.82
C CYS A 590 4.57 -5.46 8.57
N GLY A 591 5.28 -6.58 8.57
CA GLY A 591 6.74 -6.62 8.41
C GLY A 591 7.20 -7.86 7.67
N CYS A 592 8.13 -8.59 8.25
CA CYS A 592 8.64 -9.83 7.67
C CYS A 592 7.54 -10.90 7.58
N TRP A 593 7.41 -11.58 6.43
CA TRP A 593 6.41 -12.64 6.22
C TRP A 593 7.00 -14.04 6.24
N GLU A 594 8.29 -14.16 6.53
CA GLU A 594 8.96 -15.45 6.64
C GLU A 594 8.30 -16.31 7.72
N GLN A 595 8.11 -17.59 7.40
CA GLN A 595 7.43 -18.55 8.25
C GLN A 595 8.43 -19.59 8.77
N CYS A 596 8.35 -19.89 10.07
CA CYS A 596 9.18 -20.89 10.73
C CYS A 596 9.06 -22.22 9.98
N PRO A 597 10.18 -22.86 9.59
CA PRO A 597 10.15 -24.06 8.77
C PRO A 597 9.44 -25.24 9.43
N PHE A 598 9.33 -25.25 10.76
CA PHE A 598 8.72 -26.34 11.52
C PHE A 598 7.23 -26.17 11.76
N CYS A 599 6.78 -24.96 12.09
CA CYS A 599 5.42 -24.72 12.53
C CYS A 599 4.72 -23.61 11.75
N ASN A 600 5.33 -23.06 10.70
CA ASN A 600 4.83 -21.94 9.89
C ASN A 600 4.54 -20.62 10.66
N ALA A 601 4.92 -20.49 11.93
CA ALA A 601 4.73 -19.26 12.71
C ALA A 601 5.50 -18.10 12.05
N ILE A 602 4.92 -16.91 12.03
CA ILE A 602 5.44 -15.81 11.21
C ILE A 602 6.48 -15.02 12.00
N CYS A 603 7.52 -14.53 11.34
CA CYS A 603 8.51 -13.65 11.94
C CYS A 603 7.83 -12.39 12.53
N THR A 604 8.24 -12.01 13.74
CA THR A 604 7.70 -10.82 14.42
C THR A 604 8.43 -9.52 14.06
N ASN A 605 9.48 -9.60 13.24
CA ASN A 605 10.22 -8.41 12.81
C ASN A 605 9.31 -7.51 11.94
N THR A 606 9.27 -6.22 12.28
CA THR A 606 8.45 -5.21 11.63
C THR A 606 9.09 -4.64 10.36
N ILE A 607 10.34 -5.02 10.06
CA ILE A 607 11.05 -4.67 8.83
C ILE A 607 10.98 -5.86 7.86
N SER A 608 10.54 -5.62 6.62
CA SER A 608 10.57 -6.61 5.55
C SER A 608 12.01 -6.85 5.07
N ASP A 609 12.33 -8.08 4.69
CA ASP A 609 13.66 -8.48 4.18
C ASP A 609 14.83 -8.06 5.09
N HIS A 610 14.59 -8.06 6.40
CA HIS A 610 15.59 -7.67 7.40
C HIS A 610 16.78 -8.63 7.42
N ASP A 611 17.95 -8.09 7.80
CA ASP A 611 19.14 -8.87 8.10
C ASP A 611 19.01 -9.65 9.41
N GLY A 612 19.86 -10.66 9.59
CA GLY A 612 19.90 -11.51 10.79
C GLY A 612 18.88 -12.65 10.79
N ASP A 613 18.71 -13.27 11.95
CA ASP A 613 17.82 -14.43 12.10
C ASP A 613 16.35 -14.00 12.22
N HIS A 614 15.46 -14.77 11.61
CA HIS A 614 14.03 -14.70 11.86
C HIS A 614 13.70 -15.30 13.23
N SER A 615 12.74 -14.72 13.94
CA SER A 615 12.32 -15.20 15.25
C SER A 615 10.85 -14.89 15.50
N VAL A 616 10.24 -15.66 16.40
CA VAL A 616 8.89 -15.43 16.89
C VAL A 616 8.81 -15.87 18.35
N GLY A 617 8.10 -15.10 19.18
CA GLY A 617 7.96 -15.43 20.60
C GLY A 617 7.05 -16.64 20.87
N PHE A 618 6.09 -16.89 19.98
CA PHE A 618 5.08 -17.94 20.15
C PHE A 618 5.06 -18.88 18.94
N HIS A 619 5.81 -19.98 19.06
CA HIS A 619 5.72 -21.10 18.11
C HIS A 619 4.45 -21.91 18.35
N ARG A 620 3.98 -22.66 17.34
CA ARG A 620 2.79 -23.53 17.43
C ARG A 620 3.15 -25.01 17.28
N PRO A 621 2.26 -25.95 17.65
CA PRO A 621 2.50 -27.37 17.48
C PRO A 621 2.84 -27.73 16.02
N GLN A 622 3.88 -28.54 15.80
CA GLN A 622 4.30 -28.88 14.44
C GLN A 622 3.23 -29.68 13.68
N GLY A 623 2.41 -30.46 14.39
CA GLY A 623 1.31 -31.25 13.81
C GLY A 623 0.24 -30.43 13.09
N ILE A 624 0.06 -29.16 13.45
CA ILE A 624 -0.84 -28.24 12.73
C ILE A 624 -0.36 -28.02 11.28
N CYS A 625 0.94 -28.16 11.04
CA CYS A 625 1.58 -28.01 9.74
C CYS A 625 1.99 -29.36 9.14
N ALA A 626 1.27 -30.43 9.49
CA ALA A 626 1.52 -31.81 9.06
C ALA A 626 2.80 -32.47 9.62
N GLY A 627 3.37 -31.95 10.71
CA GLY A 627 4.46 -32.62 11.42
C GLY A 627 3.97 -33.85 12.18
N ALA A 628 4.55 -35.02 11.90
CA ALA A 628 4.25 -36.28 12.60
C ALA A 628 5.50 -36.89 13.22
N TRP A 629 5.32 -37.68 14.28
CA TRP A 629 6.40 -38.46 14.87
C TRP A 629 6.91 -39.49 13.87
N TYR A 630 8.23 -39.64 13.82
CA TYR A 630 8.90 -40.50 12.85
C TYR A 630 8.33 -41.93 12.83
N LYS A 631 7.98 -42.40 11.62
CA LYS A 631 7.38 -43.73 11.37
C LYS A 631 6.05 -43.98 12.10
N THR A 632 5.32 -42.91 12.44
CA THR A 632 3.98 -43.03 13.02
C THR A 632 3.00 -42.06 12.34
N ASP A 633 1.72 -42.32 12.50
CA ASP A 633 0.65 -41.40 12.11
C ASP A 633 0.29 -40.40 13.25
N ASN A 634 1.11 -40.34 14.31
CA ASN A 634 0.86 -39.47 15.44
C ASN A 634 1.40 -38.07 15.17
N LEU A 635 0.51 -37.08 15.13
CA LEU A 635 0.88 -35.67 14.97
C LEU A 635 1.70 -35.17 16.16
N VAL A 636 2.70 -34.34 15.88
CA VAL A 636 3.54 -33.71 16.92
C VAL A 636 2.74 -32.59 17.59
N THR A 637 2.37 -32.79 18.85
CA THR A 637 1.64 -31.79 19.65
C THR A 637 2.56 -30.77 20.33
N ASP A 638 3.87 -31.02 20.33
CA ASP A 638 4.87 -30.13 20.89
C ASP A 638 5.16 -28.92 19.98
N ILE A 639 5.39 -27.77 20.61
CA ILE A 639 5.84 -26.55 19.94
C ILE A 639 7.35 -26.59 19.71
N CYS A 640 7.83 -25.78 18.76
CA CYS A 640 9.26 -25.75 18.40
C CYS A 640 10.17 -25.45 19.59
N SER A 641 9.80 -24.48 20.43
CA SER A 641 10.58 -24.09 21.59
C SER A 641 10.74 -25.22 22.62
N SER A 642 9.70 -26.03 22.82
CA SER A 642 9.75 -27.17 23.75
C SER A 642 10.57 -28.33 23.18
N LEU A 643 10.49 -28.56 21.86
CA LEU A 643 11.33 -29.53 21.18
C LEU A 643 12.82 -29.15 21.28
N VAL A 644 13.15 -27.87 21.10
CA VAL A 644 14.51 -27.33 21.28
C VAL A 644 14.99 -27.46 22.73
N ALA A 645 14.11 -27.28 23.71
CA ALA A 645 14.42 -27.46 25.14
C ALA A 645 14.54 -28.93 25.57
N SER A 646 14.07 -29.86 24.76
CA SER A 646 14.03 -31.30 25.08
C SER A 646 15.25 -32.06 24.58
N ASN A 647 15.32 -33.35 24.93
CA ASN A 647 16.27 -34.31 24.35
C ASN A 647 15.73 -34.98 23.07
N CYS A 648 14.67 -34.47 22.47
CA CYS A 648 14.12 -35.02 21.23
C CYS A 648 15.10 -34.85 20.06
N ASN A 649 15.06 -35.79 19.12
CA ASN A 649 15.81 -35.71 17.88
C ASN A 649 14.92 -35.21 16.75
N LEU A 650 15.45 -34.27 15.97
CA LEU A 650 14.93 -33.95 14.65
C LEU A 650 15.41 -35.03 13.68
N VAL A 651 14.46 -35.71 13.05
CA VAL A 651 14.75 -36.69 11.99
C VAL A 651 14.79 -35.96 10.66
N LEU A 652 15.92 -36.06 9.99
CA LEU A 652 16.14 -35.46 8.70
C LEU A 652 15.69 -36.38 7.56
N SER A 653 15.72 -35.81 6.37
CA SER A 653 15.37 -36.39 5.08
C SER A 653 15.90 -37.77 4.76
N ASP A 654 17.08 -38.01 5.28
CA ASP A 654 18.02 -39.09 5.02
C ASP A 654 18.10 -40.07 6.21
N ASP A 655 17.07 -40.06 7.08
CA ASP A 655 17.04 -40.80 8.35
C ASP A 655 18.17 -40.42 9.33
N LYS A 656 18.87 -39.30 9.10
CA LYS A 656 19.84 -38.79 10.08
C LYS A 656 19.10 -38.16 11.25
N HIS A 657 19.51 -38.52 12.45
CA HIS A 657 19.01 -37.94 13.68
C HIS A 657 19.99 -36.86 14.17
N ILE A 658 19.50 -35.65 14.37
CA ILE A 658 20.23 -34.61 15.10
C ILE A 658 19.41 -34.17 16.31
N PRO A 659 20.04 -33.82 17.44
CA PRO A 659 19.31 -33.24 18.56
C PRO A 659 18.55 -31.99 18.10
N PHE A 660 17.29 -31.80 18.54
CA PHE A 660 16.49 -30.64 18.13
C PHE A 660 17.15 -29.31 18.48
N ARG A 661 17.92 -29.23 19.57
CA ARG A 661 18.76 -28.07 19.91
C ARG A 661 19.77 -27.66 18.83
N ASN A 662 20.15 -28.59 17.95
CA ASN A 662 21.06 -28.37 16.83
C ASN A 662 20.31 -28.20 15.50
N TYR A 663 19.02 -27.85 15.51
CA TYR A 663 18.18 -27.74 14.32
C TYR A 663 18.77 -26.86 13.21
N ARG A 664 19.64 -25.90 13.53
CA ARG A 664 20.31 -25.04 12.54
C ARG A 664 21.16 -25.83 11.55
N GLU A 665 21.64 -27.02 11.92
CA GLU A 665 22.39 -27.93 11.04
C GLU A 665 21.48 -28.60 9.97
N ALA A 666 20.15 -28.57 10.15
CA ALA A 666 19.19 -29.21 9.25
C ALA A 666 19.11 -28.56 7.85
N GLY A 667 19.72 -27.38 7.67
CA GLY A 667 19.87 -26.74 6.36
C GLY A 667 19.67 -25.21 6.40
N PRO A 668 19.91 -24.51 5.27
CA PRO A 668 19.92 -23.06 5.22
C PRO A 668 18.62 -22.40 5.72
N ARG A 669 17.47 -22.99 5.41
CA ARG A 669 16.16 -22.50 5.87
C ARG A 669 16.00 -22.56 7.39
N HIS A 670 16.57 -23.57 8.04
CA HIS A 670 16.53 -23.73 9.49
C HIS A 670 17.59 -22.86 10.18
N ALA A 671 18.76 -22.70 9.55
CA ALA A 671 19.88 -21.91 10.08
C ALA A 671 19.55 -20.42 10.26
N LYS A 672 18.68 -19.88 9.40
CA LYS A 672 18.18 -18.49 9.44
C LYS A 672 17.13 -18.21 10.52
N TRP A 673 16.77 -19.20 11.33
CA TRP A 673 15.78 -19.02 12.39
C TRP A 673 16.43 -19.14 13.76
N SER A 674 16.05 -18.24 14.67
CA SER A 674 16.38 -18.31 16.09
C SER A 674 15.15 -18.73 16.88
N ILE A 675 15.20 -19.94 17.45
CA ILE A 675 14.14 -20.55 18.25
C ILE A 675 14.65 -20.64 19.68
N THR A 676 14.14 -19.77 20.55
CA THR A 676 14.50 -19.77 21.97
C THR A 676 13.88 -21.00 22.65
N PRO A 677 14.67 -21.81 23.38
CA PRO A 677 14.14 -22.92 24.18
C PRO A 677 13.12 -22.41 25.21
N ASP A 678 11.94 -23.02 25.25
CA ASP A 678 10.87 -22.66 26.18
C ASP A 678 9.95 -23.86 26.43
N SER A 679 9.63 -24.10 27.71
CA SER A 679 8.72 -25.15 28.16
C SER A 679 7.37 -24.60 28.64
N SER A 680 7.08 -23.33 28.35
CA SER A 680 5.80 -22.71 28.71
C SER A 680 4.63 -23.42 28.03
N LEU A 681 3.54 -23.55 28.79
CA LEU A 681 2.29 -24.07 28.25
C LEU A 681 1.70 -23.04 27.29
N GLN A 682 1.21 -23.51 26.14
CA GLN A 682 0.44 -22.70 25.20
C GLN A 682 -1.02 -23.19 25.11
N PRO A 683 -1.91 -22.72 26.02
CA PRO A 683 -3.30 -23.18 26.09
C PRO A 683 -4.08 -22.99 24.78
N TYR A 684 -3.82 -21.89 24.07
CA TYR A 684 -4.51 -21.56 22.83
C TYR A 684 -4.37 -22.68 21.78
N TRP A 685 -3.13 -23.09 21.50
CA TRP A 685 -2.89 -24.13 20.48
C TRP A 685 -3.24 -25.53 20.97
N LYS A 686 -3.16 -25.80 22.28
CA LYS A 686 -3.67 -27.05 22.86
C LYS A 686 -5.18 -27.16 22.64
N TRP A 687 -5.92 -26.09 22.95
CA TRP A 687 -7.36 -26.03 22.68
C TRP A 687 -7.65 -26.23 21.19
N PHE A 688 -6.93 -25.55 20.30
CA PHE A 688 -7.11 -25.70 18.84
C PHE A 688 -6.94 -27.16 18.39
N VAL A 689 -5.85 -27.82 18.80
CA VAL A 689 -5.58 -29.21 18.42
C VAL A 689 -6.65 -30.15 18.96
N CYS A 690 -7.10 -29.97 20.20
CA CYS A 690 -8.18 -30.76 20.78
C CYS A 690 -9.52 -30.53 20.07
N LYS A 691 -9.84 -29.26 19.76
CA LYS A 691 -11.10 -28.87 19.13
C LYS A 691 -11.22 -29.40 17.69
N PHE A 692 -10.14 -29.31 16.91
CA PHE A 692 -10.13 -29.65 15.49
C PHE A 692 -9.37 -30.93 15.16
N GLN A 693 -9.19 -31.84 16.13
CA GLN A 693 -8.43 -33.08 15.96
C GLN A 693 -8.91 -33.90 14.75
N SER A 694 -10.23 -34.07 14.62
CA SER A 694 -10.84 -34.82 13.52
C SER A 694 -10.61 -34.16 12.16
N ASP A 695 -10.65 -32.83 12.09
CA ASP A 695 -10.45 -32.08 10.85
C ASP A 695 -8.98 -32.08 10.42
N LEU A 696 -8.06 -31.93 11.39
CA LEU A 696 -6.62 -32.11 11.18
C LEU A 696 -6.31 -33.50 10.65
N GLY A 697 -6.89 -34.54 11.26
CA GLY A 697 -6.75 -35.93 10.82
C GLY A 697 -7.20 -36.13 9.37
N LYS A 698 -8.40 -35.67 9.01
CA LYS A 698 -8.94 -35.77 7.64
C LYS A 698 -8.11 -35.01 6.60
N LYS A 699 -7.57 -33.85 6.98
CA LYS A 699 -6.81 -32.99 6.06
C LYS A 699 -5.41 -33.53 5.79
N ILE A 700 -4.74 -34.07 6.81
CA ILE A 700 -3.36 -34.55 6.73
C ILE A 700 -3.32 -35.99 6.21
N PHE A 701 -4.20 -36.87 6.69
CA PHE A 701 -4.29 -38.27 6.30
C PHE A 701 -5.42 -38.49 5.29
N LYS A 702 -5.31 -37.90 4.10
CA LYS A 702 -6.21 -38.22 2.98
C LYS A 702 -5.90 -39.62 2.41
N LYS A 703 -6.27 -40.67 3.16
CA LYS A 703 -6.66 -42.03 2.74
C LYS A 703 -6.42 -42.98 3.92
N ILE A 704 -7.49 -43.39 4.59
CA ILE A 704 -7.81 -44.79 4.90
C ILE A 704 -9.29 -44.81 5.29
N SER A 705 -10.06 -45.66 4.61
CA SER A 705 -11.42 -46.02 5.00
C SER A 705 -11.41 -46.66 6.38
N TRP A 706 -12.25 -46.14 7.28
CA TRP A 706 -12.56 -46.79 8.54
C TRP A 706 -13.04 -48.22 8.28
N LYS A 707 -12.29 -49.23 8.72
CA LYS A 707 -12.87 -50.53 9.04
C LYS A 707 -13.11 -50.54 10.53
N GLY A 708 -14.38 -50.81 10.88
CA GLY A 708 -14.94 -50.68 12.22
C GLY A 708 -14.39 -51.63 13.26
#